data_AF-A0A2D5YAI9-F1
#
_entry.id   AF-A0A2D5YAI9-F1
#
_cell.length_a   1.000
_cell.length_b   1.000
_cell.length_c   1.000
_cell.angle_alpha   90.00
_cell.angle_beta   90.00
_cell.angle_gamma   90.00
#
_symmetry.space_group_name_H-M   'P 1'
#
loop_
_entity.id
_entity.type
_entity.pdbx_description
1 polymer ?
#
loop_
_entity_poly.entity_id
_entity_poly.type
_entity_poly.pdbx_seq_one_letter_code
_entity_poly.pdbx_strand_id
1 'polypeptide(L)'
;MENKFRIGGVTFLPLAVILGILGLGAPVYFASVSERTLADIGENTKTVDEEMLRQLRQNNVGPAEMLLPLASVSKRQEFAEAIEAKNQAHPELSISGGGSIFDMLTFNEYFGGLDKYNLDRGRYQAFFVYNRATSRGDLWDRLRDKSSNDNVQALLRSIPVDGRPGFFWTKLMNEPLVYAFPGVKVAKLTNYPFFSGRKVLLSVGLRGPEAFEGNVTDAQVRDLCLAEAKVQLAEFSGSAEWFDVRKEGTETEINKIDGNFSLTSGLDFADLADRAVMLKLGRTNDGGYAVIIGGIINSAGKMESHGRWLPYPILVPMMVGTAMSIEKDYYSADTAFEIGRLSQKALDGDHGSKERIRSFYWSAHQLARKMNLIQMAELTQSCPNLQGVFDLAALIRMLNRPLSSSIGKIKEANRKVGFLPMDKREESRDQILEMIEEKKVVQSEFEHNLQIIYSATLLSGNPSGILRFVSDYPVFEKDGDEDAVERALDDLKLAMTYGKGALDHLLDRNKPVHQDGFAVNLAKPMFPLFGGGVLTDLSHKHRDLSISLKILLLISSFFCLLLFISKTLPKPSFQRSQSHYSLRWTRRLSASTLFALLSVLALEPSLLQTPRGQVSVAGFDFALANLLAYANEESMADQNLTIVTAIVAGVFLLVQIVIFMICISRVSQIKNEELKAGLKLGLLDNEENLFDLGLYVGLGGTVLSLILLLVLDVKQDALIGAYTSTLFGILFVAALKIVIVRPYRNHLLVKQSEEKGA
;
A
#
# COMPACT_ATOMS: atom_id res chain seq x y z
N MET A 1 51.72 47.42 8.24
CA MET A 1 50.61 46.45 8.31
C MET A 1 49.49 46.95 7.41
N GLU A 2 49.44 46.48 6.17
CA GLU A 2 48.35 46.80 5.25
C GLU A 2 47.58 45.50 4.96
N ASN A 3 46.39 45.39 5.52
CA ASN A 3 45.47 44.28 5.27
C ASN A 3 44.83 44.50 3.89
N LYS A 4 45.60 44.31 2.80
CA LYS A 4 45.08 44.42 1.44
C LYS A 4 44.12 43.25 1.18
N PHE A 5 42.83 43.49 1.39
CA PHE A 5 41.75 42.67 0.83
C PHE A 5 42.06 42.42 -0.66
N ARG A 6 42.36 41.18 -1.02
CA ARG A 6 42.61 40.82 -2.42
C ARG A 6 41.27 40.81 -3.16
N ILE A 7 40.98 41.89 -3.87
CA ILE A 7 39.77 42.11 -4.71
C ILE A 7 39.52 40.94 -5.68
N GLY A 8 40.56 40.20 -6.09
CA GLY A 8 40.44 39.04 -6.99
C GLY A 8 39.67 37.81 -6.45
N GLY A 9 39.17 37.86 -5.21
CA GLY A 9 38.21 36.87 -4.69
C GLY A 9 36.76 37.19 -5.05
N VAL A 10 36.41 38.47 -5.21
CA VAL A 10 35.01 38.96 -5.26
C VAL A 10 34.23 38.40 -6.46
N THR A 11 34.90 38.08 -7.57
CA THR A 11 34.27 37.51 -8.77
C THR A 11 33.76 36.07 -8.59
N PHE A 12 34.27 35.33 -7.60
CA PHE A 12 33.85 33.93 -7.36
C PHE A 12 32.53 33.84 -6.59
N LEU A 13 32.15 34.88 -5.84
CA LEU A 13 30.88 34.91 -5.10
C LEU A 13 29.65 34.93 -6.02
N PRO A 14 29.52 35.83 -7.02
CA PRO A 14 28.36 35.82 -7.91
C PRO A 14 28.31 34.53 -8.74
N LEU A 15 29.45 33.98 -9.16
CA LEU A 15 29.51 32.70 -9.86
C LEU A 15 29.00 31.54 -8.98
N ALA A 16 29.41 31.49 -7.71
CA ALA A 16 28.93 30.48 -6.76
C ALA A 16 27.41 30.58 -6.54
N VAL A 17 26.88 31.80 -6.43
CA VAL A 17 25.45 32.05 -6.26
C VAL A 17 24.65 31.61 -7.49
N ILE A 18 25.08 31.97 -8.71
CA ILE A 18 24.41 31.56 -9.95
C ILE A 18 24.38 30.03 -10.08
N LEU A 19 25.53 29.36 -9.87
CA LEU A 19 25.61 27.90 -9.92
C LEU A 19 24.77 27.23 -8.84
N GLY A 20 24.69 27.82 -7.64
CA GLY A 20 23.87 27.34 -6.53
C GLY A 20 22.38 27.46 -6.85
N ILE A 21 21.94 28.57 -7.43
CA ILE A 21 20.56 28.78 -7.87
C ILE A 21 20.17 27.78 -8.96
N LEU A 22 21.05 27.54 -9.94
CA LEU A 22 20.82 26.55 -11.00
C LEU A 22 20.77 25.11 -10.44
N GLY A 23 21.64 24.77 -9.50
CA GLY A 23 21.64 23.45 -8.85
C GLY A 23 20.43 23.22 -7.95
N LEU A 24 20.02 24.21 -7.15
CA LEU A 24 18.87 24.10 -6.24
C LEU A 24 17.53 24.20 -6.97
N GLY A 25 17.44 25.00 -8.02
CA GLY A 25 16.20 25.20 -8.78
C GLY A 25 15.90 24.12 -9.83
N ALA A 26 16.84 23.21 -10.11
CA ALA A 26 16.65 22.11 -11.05
C ALA A 26 15.54 21.15 -10.55
N PRO A 27 14.46 20.93 -11.34
CA PRO A 27 13.25 20.22 -10.92
C PRO A 27 13.42 18.68 -10.93
N VAL A 28 14.55 18.18 -10.44
CA VAL A 28 14.86 16.75 -10.41
C VAL A 28 15.27 16.32 -9.02
N TYR A 29 14.62 15.27 -8.54
CA TYR A 29 14.81 14.72 -7.21
C TYR A 29 15.03 13.19 -7.30
N PHE A 30 15.66 12.61 -6.30
CA PHE A 30 15.93 11.18 -6.24
C PHE A 30 14.71 10.41 -5.70
N ALA A 31 14.15 10.87 -4.59
CA ALA A 31 13.07 10.18 -3.86
C ALA A 31 11.67 10.74 -4.16
N SER A 32 11.56 11.93 -4.75
CA SER A 32 10.28 12.59 -5.05
C SER A 32 10.14 12.99 -6.53
N VAL A 33 8.93 13.35 -6.95
CA VAL A 33 8.61 13.93 -8.27
C VAL A 33 8.43 15.43 -8.11
N SER A 34 8.94 16.24 -9.03
CA SER A 34 8.72 17.70 -8.95
C SER A 34 7.35 18.08 -9.48
N GLU A 35 6.72 19.07 -8.85
CA GLU A 35 5.44 19.62 -9.31
C GLU A 35 5.54 20.23 -10.71
N ARG A 36 6.66 20.90 -11.03
CA ARG A 36 6.91 21.46 -12.38
C ARG A 36 6.95 20.37 -13.45
N THR A 37 7.54 19.22 -13.15
CA THR A 37 7.55 18.08 -14.07
C THR A 37 6.15 17.54 -14.29
N LEU A 38 5.30 17.52 -13.25
CA LEU A 38 3.90 17.13 -13.39
C LEU A 38 3.12 18.13 -14.25
N ALA A 39 3.32 19.44 -14.02
CA ALA A 39 2.69 20.48 -14.82
C ALA A 39 3.05 20.40 -16.31
N ASP A 40 4.33 20.21 -16.62
CA ASP A 40 4.81 20.13 -18.01
C ASP A 40 4.33 18.84 -18.71
N ILE A 41 4.37 17.68 -18.03
CA ILE A 41 3.90 16.40 -18.61
C ILE A 41 2.37 16.36 -18.75
N GLY A 42 1.67 17.03 -17.83
CA GLY A 42 0.22 17.18 -17.87
C GLY A 42 -0.27 18.11 -18.98
N GLU A 43 0.61 18.96 -19.52
CA GLU A 43 0.25 19.92 -20.57
C GLU A 43 -0.35 19.21 -21.81
N ASN A 44 -1.49 19.69 -22.29
CA ASN A 44 -2.30 19.10 -23.38
C ASN A 44 -2.88 17.70 -23.11
N THR A 45 -2.86 17.23 -21.86
CA THR A 45 -3.54 15.99 -21.49
C THR A 45 -4.93 16.25 -20.92
N LYS A 46 -5.77 15.21 -20.94
CA LYS A 46 -7.16 15.32 -20.51
C LYS A 46 -7.25 15.78 -19.06
N THR A 47 -8.00 16.84 -18.80
CA THR A 47 -8.18 17.41 -17.45
C THR A 47 -9.47 16.92 -16.79
N VAL A 48 -9.58 17.10 -15.47
CA VAL A 48 -10.82 16.84 -14.70
C VAL A 48 -12.01 17.60 -15.30
N ASP A 49 -11.80 18.86 -15.70
CA ASP A 49 -12.85 19.72 -16.27
C ASP A 49 -13.35 19.19 -17.63
N GLU A 50 -12.44 18.69 -18.47
CA GLU A 50 -12.81 18.08 -19.75
C GLU A 50 -13.58 16.76 -19.56
N GLU A 51 -13.15 15.97 -18.58
CA GLU A 51 -13.85 14.75 -18.20
C GLU A 51 -15.24 15.06 -17.63
N MET A 52 -15.36 16.07 -16.77
CA MET A 52 -16.64 16.56 -16.26
C MET A 52 -17.57 17.03 -17.40
N LEU A 53 -17.05 17.79 -18.36
CA LEU A 53 -17.80 18.20 -19.55
C LEU A 53 -18.28 16.99 -20.37
N ARG A 54 -17.45 15.95 -20.52
CA ARG A 54 -17.86 14.69 -21.19
C ARG A 54 -19.03 14.06 -20.45
N GLN A 55 -18.92 13.91 -19.14
CA GLN A 55 -19.96 13.28 -18.31
C GLN A 55 -21.28 14.08 -18.38
N LEU A 56 -21.21 15.41 -18.27
CA LEU A 56 -22.39 16.27 -18.40
C LEU A 56 -23.03 16.17 -19.78
N ARG A 57 -22.26 16.11 -20.87
CA ARG A 57 -22.79 15.92 -22.24
C ARG A 57 -23.51 14.59 -22.41
N GLN A 58 -23.05 13.55 -21.72
CA GLN A 58 -23.66 12.21 -21.72
C GLN A 58 -24.84 12.08 -20.74
N ASN A 59 -25.22 13.16 -20.05
CA ASN A 59 -26.22 13.17 -18.98
C ASN A 59 -25.85 12.26 -17.79
N ASN A 60 -24.56 12.01 -17.57
CA ASN A 60 -24.04 11.23 -16.46
C ASN A 60 -23.89 12.11 -15.22
N VAL A 61 -25.02 12.39 -14.55
CA VAL A 61 -25.07 13.32 -13.41
C VAL A 61 -24.31 12.80 -12.19
N GLY A 62 -24.41 11.51 -11.89
CA GLY A 62 -23.73 10.88 -10.76
C GLY A 62 -22.19 10.94 -10.86
N PRO A 63 -21.57 10.54 -11.98
CA PRO A 63 -20.15 10.76 -12.19
C PRO A 63 -19.76 12.25 -12.11
N ALA A 64 -20.57 13.16 -12.65
CA ALA A 64 -20.30 14.60 -12.58
C ALA A 64 -20.31 15.12 -11.13
N GLU A 65 -21.23 14.65 -10.28
CA GLU A 65 -21.26 14.98 -8.84
C GLU A 65 -19.98 14.52 -8.13
N MET A 66 -19.43 13.36 -8.47
CA MET A 66 -18.17 12.86 -7.89
C MET A 66 -16.95 13.71 -8.30
N LEU A 67 -16.96 14.29 -9.50
CA LEU A 67 -15.87 15.12 -10.02
C LEU A 67 -15.95 16.58 -9.52
N LEU A 68 -17.12 17.06 -9.11
CA LEU A 68 -17.39 18.48 -8.84
C LEU A 68 -16.45 19.13 -7.83
N PRO A 69 -16.08 18.47 -6.71
CA PRO A 69 -15.18 19.06 -5.72
C PRO A 69 -13.74 19.22 -6.21
N LEU A 70 -13.37 18.50 -7.28
CA LEU A 70 -12.05 18.53 -7.90
C LEU A 70 -11.99 19.39 -9.16
N ALA A 71 -13.13 19.85 -9.66
CA ALA A 71 -13.20 20.79 -10.78
C ALA A 71 -12.56 22.14 -10.44
N SER A 72 -12.11 22.85 -11.47
CA SER A 72 -11.49 24.17 -11.32
C SER A 72 -12.43 25.16 -10.62
N VAL A 73 -11.86 26.01 -9.76
CA VAL A 73 -12.63 26.95 -8.93
C VAL A 73 -13.51 27.89 -9.77
N SER A 74 -13.05 28.29 -10.95
CA SER A 74 -13.79 29.18 -11.85
C SER A 74 -15.02 28.55 -12.49
N LYS A 75 -14.97 27.24 -12.82
CA LYS A 75 -16.08 26.54 -13.49
C LYS A 75 -16.98 25.75 -12.56
N ARG A 76 -16.56 25.54 -11.31
CA ARG A 76 -17.31 24.72 -10.34
C ARG A 76 -18.75 25.17 -10.16
N GLN A 77 -19.00 26.48 -10.12
CA GLN A 77 -20.37 27.00 -9.99
C GLN A 77 -21.21 26.72 -11.23
N GLU A 78 -20.67 26.95 -12.43
CA GLU A 78 -21.33 26.63 -13.71
C GLU A 78 -21.71 25.15 -13.79
N PHE A 79 -20.78 24.27 -13.41
CA PHE A 79 -21.03 22.82 -13.40
C PHE A 79 -22.08 22.41 -12.36
N ALA A 80 -22.07 23.01 -11.17
CA ALA A 80 -23.07 22.76 -10.14
C ALA A 80 -24.48 23.15 -10.62
N GLU A 81 -24.63 24.34 -11.21
CA GLU A 81 -25.90 24.82 -11.78
C GLU A 81 -26.38 23.91 -12.92
N ALA A 82 -25.46 23.44 -13.77
CA ALA A 82 -25.79 22.50 -14.85
C ALA A 82 -26.26 21.12 -14.33
N ILE A 83 -25.67 20.61 -13.26
CA ILE A 83 -26.10 19.38 -12.57
C ILE A 83 -27.50 19.56 -12.00
N GLU A 84 -27.73 20.66 -11.28
CA GLU A 84 -29.01 20.96 -10.65
C GLU A 84 -30.13 21.11 -11.68
N ALA A 85 -29.88 21.85 -12.77
CA ALA A 85 -30.85 22.02 -13.85
C ALA A 85 -31.25 20.68 -14.49
N LYS A 86 -30.30 19.75 -14.66
CA LYS A 86 -30.58 18.41 -15.20
C LYS A 86 -31.37 17.55 -14.23
N ASN A 87 -31.05 17.60 -12.93
CA ASN A 87 -31.80 16.88 -11.91
C ASN A 87 -33.24 17.41 -11.78
N GLN A 88 -33.46 18.72 -11.94
CA GLN A 88 -34.80 19.32 -11.95
C GLN A 88 -35.60 18.93 -13.20
N ALA A 89 -34.96 18.88 -14.37
CA ALA A 89 -35.61 18.49 -15.62
C ALA A 89 -35.98 17.00 -15.66
N HIS A 90 -35.12 16.14 -15.11
CA HIS A 90 -35.28 14.68 -15.12
C HIS A 90 -34.94 14.07 -13.75
N PRO A 91 -35.90 14.00 -12.81
CA PRO A 91 -35.68 13.46 -11.48
C PRO A 91 -35.21 11.99 -11.49
N GLU A 92 -35.54 11.20 -12.52
CA GLU A 92 -35.01 9.83 -12.67
C GLU A 92 -33.48 9.74 -12.72
N LEU A 93 -32.79 10.78 -13.21
CA LEU A 93 -31.33 10.78 -13.34
C LEU A 93 -30.61 10.77 -11.99
N SER A 94 -31.24 11.33 -10.96
CA SER A 94 -30.72 11.29 -9.60
C SER A 94 -30.63 9.87 -9.05
N ILE A 95 -31.52 8.96 -9.49
CA ILE A 95 -31.59 7.57 -9.01
C ILE A 95 -30.60 6.69 -9.78
N SER A 96 -30.57 6.78 -11.11
CA SER A 96 -29.63 6.00 -11.91
C SER A 96 -28.19 6.51 -11.76
N GLY A 97 -28.01 7.78 -11.41
CA GLY A 97 -26.73 8.49 -11.52
C GLY A 97 -26.46 8.99 -12.93
N GLY A 98 -27.50 9.12 -13.76
CA GLY A 98 -27.43 9.60 -15.15
C GLY A 98 -27.66 8.52 -16.21
N GLY A 99 -27.22 8.80 -17.44
CA GLY A 99 -27.22 7.83 -18.55
C GLY A 99 -27.72 8.42 -19.87
N SER A 100 -27.34 7.76 -20.98
CA SER A 100 -27.86 8.06 -22.31
C SER A 100 -29.38 7.81 -22.36
N ILE A 101 -30.06 8.28 -23.42
CA ILE A 101 -31.48 7.97 -23.64
C ILE A 101 -31.73 6.45 -23.63
N PHE A 102 -30.76 5.65 -24.10
CA PHE A 102 -30.82 4.19 -24.07
C PHE A 102 -30.68 3.62 -22.66
N ASP A 103 -29.89 4.24 -21.79
CA ASP A 103 -29.79 3.85 -20.38
C ASP A 103 -31.05 4.24 -19.60
N MET A 104 -31.68 5.37 -19.93
CA MET A 104 -32.98 5.74 -19.36
C MET A 104 -34.11 4.83 -19.83
N LEU A 105 -34.13 4.44 -21.10
CA LEU A 105 -35.07 3.46 -21.64
C LEU A 105 -34.85 2.09 -21.01
N THR A 106 -33.59 1.65 -20.92
CA THR A 106 -33.16 0.45 -20.19
C THR A 106 -33.63 0.55 -18.74
N PHE A 107 -33.41 1.67 -18.07
CA PHE A 107 -33.83 1.86 -16.68
C PHE A 107 -35.36 1.76 -16.54
N ASN A 108 -36.12 2.42 -17.41
CA ASN A 108 -37.58 2.33 -17.42
C ASN A 108 -38.08 0.92 -17.79
N GLU A 109 -37.41 0.23 -18.70
CA GLU A 109 -37.74 -1.13 -19.15
C GLU A 109 -37.42 -2.18 -18.09
N TYR A 110 -36.27 -2.10 -17.41
CA TYR A 110 -35.84 -3.06 -16.40
C TYR A 110 -36.42 -2.77 -15.01
N PHE A 111 -36.64 -1.50 -14.67
CA PHE A 111 -37.13 -1.09 -13.35
C PHE A 111 -38.59 -0.61 -13.35
N GLY A 112 -39.28 -0.69 -14.50
CA GLY A 112 -40.72 -0.39 -14.63
C GLY A 112 -41.09 1.04 -14.21
N GLY A 113 -40.22 2.01 -14.53
CA GLY A 113 -40.39 3.43 -14.21
C GLY A 113 -39.67 3.91 -12.93
N LEU A 114 -39.92 5.18 -12.58
CA LEU A 114 -39.27 5.89 -11.47
C LEU A 114 -39.60 5.25 -10.11
N ASP A 115 -38.58 4.76 -9.41
CA ASP A 115 -38.75 4.11 -8.11
C ASP A 115 -38.95 5.16 -7.00
N LYS A 116 -40.17 5.72 -6.93
CA LYS A 116 -40.58 6.73 -5.94
C LYS A 116 -40.18 6.35 -4.52
N TYR A 117 -40.26 5.06 -4.18
CA TYR A 117 -39.87 4.54 -2.86
C TYR A 117 -38.40 4.80 -2.51
N ASN A 118 -37.49 4.65 -3.48
CA ASN A 118 -36.06 4.88 -3.26
C ASN A 118 -35.71 6.37 -3.36
N LEU A 119 -36.41 7.12 -4.22
CA LEU A 119 -36.30 8.59 -4.30
C LEU A 119 -36.71 9.27 -3.00
N ASP A 120 -37.87 8.92 -2.42
CA ASP A 120 -38.37 9.46 -1.16
C ASP A 120 -37.46 9.16 0.04
N ARG A 121 -36.62 8.11 -0.08
CA ARG A 121 -35.68 7.67 0.97
C ARG A 121 -34.23 8.08 0.69
N GLY A 122 -33.95 8.77 -0.41
CA GLY A 122 -32.58 9.15 -0.81
C GLY A 122 -31.64 7.97 -1.03
N ARG A 123 -32.16 6.82 -1.48
CA ARG A 123 -31.38 5.57 -1.65
C ARG A 123 -30.98 5.37 -3.11
N TYR A 124 -29.88 6.00 -3.50
CA TYR A 124 -29.43 6.00 -4.89
C TYR A 124 -28.37 4.93 -5.20
N GLN A 125 -27.98 4.12 -4.22
CA GLN A 125 -26.90 3.15 -4.42
C GLN A 125 -27.30 2.02 -5.38
N ALA A 126 -26.36 1.58 -6.23
CA ALA A 126 -26.57 0.56 -7.26
C ALA A 126 -27.13 -0.76 -6.69
N PHE A 127 -26.79 -1.10 -5.44
CA PHE A 127 -27.33 -2.29 -4.78
C PHE A 127 -28.86 -2.25 -4.65
N PHE A 128 -29.45 -1.10 -4.34
CA PHE A 128 -30.91 -0.97 -4.23
C PHE A 128 -31.57 -1.13 -5.58
N VAL A 129 -30.93 -0.63 -6.63
CA VAL A 129 -31.34 -0.81 -8.02
C VAL A 129 -31.34 -2.30 -8.39
N TYR A 130 -30.25 -3.02 -8.15
CA TYR A 130 -30.16 -4.47 -8.40
C TYR A 130 -31.20 -5.28 -7.59
N ASN A 131 -31.40 -4.93 -6.32
CA ASN A 131 -32.37 -5.60 -5.46
C ASN A 131 -33.81 -5.38 -5.94
N ARG A 132 -34.13 -4.17 -6.40
CA ARG A 132 -35.46 -3.84 -6.95
C ARG A 132 -35.73 -4.60 -8.24
N ALA A 133 -34.75 -4.61 -9.15
CA ALA A 133 -34.80 -5.37 -10.40
C ALA A 133 -35.07 -6.86 -10.17
N THR A 134 -34.37 -7.43 -9.19
CA THR A 134 -34.44 -8.86 -8.90
C THR A 134 -35.76 -9.25 -8.22
N SER A 135 -36.23 -8.43 -7.27
CA SER A 135 -37.45 -8.72 -6.51
C SER A 135 -38.75 -8.60 -7.33
N ARG A 136 -38.73 -7.90 -8.46
CA ARG A 136 -39.86 -7.86 -9.41
C ARG A 136 -40.00 -9.12 -10.26
N GLY A 137 -39.01 -10.02 -10.23
CA GLY A 137 -39.05 -11.36 -10.85
C GLY A 137 -38.89 -11.38 -12.38
N ASP A 138 -39.18 -10.28 -13.07
CA ASP A 138 -39.13 -10.22 -14.53
C ASP A 138 -37.72 -10.13 -15.14
N LEU A 139 -36.74 -9.55 -14.43
CA LEU A 139 -35.38 -9.37 -14.96
C LEU A 139 -34.67 -10.71 -15.16
N TRP A 140 -34.75 -11.59 -14.18
CA TRP A 140 -34.08 -12.89 -14.24
C TRP A 140 -34.63 -13.74 -15.38
N ASP A 141 -35.96 -13.84 -15.50
CA ASP A 141 -36.61 -14.58 -16.59
C ASP A 141 -36.31 -13.94 -17.95
N ARG A 142 -36.36 -12.61 -18.07
CA ARG A 142 -36.02 -11.91 -19.31
C ARG A 142 -34.57 -12.13 -19.75
N LEU A 143 -33.60 -12.00 -18.85
CA LEU A 143 -32.20 -12.23 -19.20
C LEU A 143 -31.96 -13.68 -19.62
N ARG A 144 -32.62 -14.64 -18.95
CA ARG A 144 -32.54 -16.06 -19.32
C ARG A 144 -33.10 -16.32 -20.71
N ASP A 145 -34.25 -15.74 -21.04
CA ASP A 145 -34.99 -16.06 -22.27
C ASP A 145 -34.54 -15.21 -23.49
N LYS A 146 -33.98 -14.02 -23.27
CA LYS A 146 -33.63 -13.06 -24.35
C LYS A 146 -32.12 -12.83 -24.56
N SER A 147 -31.25 -13.10 -23.59
CA SER A 147 -29.81 -12.83 -23.76
C SER A 147 -29.17 -13.87 -24.67
N SER A 148 -28.43 -13.40 -25.68
CA SER A 148 -27.62 -14.22 -26.59
C SER A 148 -26.17 -14.40 -26.10
N ASN A 149 -25.80 -13.79 -24.97
CA ASN A 149 -24.43 -13.79 -24.47
C ASN A 149 -24.16 -15.02 -23.58
N ASP A 150 -23.25 -15.89 -24.03
CA ASP A 150 -22.88 -17.13 -23.31
C ASP A 150 -22.36 -16.86 -21.89
N ASN A 151 -21.67 -15.74 -21.67
CA ASN A 151 -21.15 -15.37 -20.35
C ASN A 151 -22.28 -15.01 -19.38
N VAL A 152 -23.30 -14.31 -19.87
CA VAL A 152 -24.50 -13.96 -19.11
C VAL A 152 -25.26 -15.23 -18.77
N GLN A 153 -25.47 -16.12 -19.74
CA GLN A 153 -26.14 -17.41 -19.52
C GLN A 153 -25.40 -18.28 -18.51
N ALA A 154 -24.07 -18.33 -18.57
CA ALA A 154 -23.27 -19.04 -17.58
C ALA A 154 -23.44 -18.47 -16.16
N LEU A 155 -23.46 -17.14 -16.04
CA LEU A 155 -23.66 -16.48 -14.75
C LEU A 155 -25.07 -16.73 -14.20
N LEU A 156 -26.10 -16.66 -15.05
CA LEU A 156 -27.48 -16.96 -14.66
C LEU A 156 -27.66 -18.42 -14.20
N ARG A 157 -27.02 -19.37 -14.88
CA ARG A 157 -27.01 -20.80 -14.47
C ARG A 157 -26.30 -21.01 -13.13
N SER A 158 -25.38 -20.14 -12.76
CA SER A 158 -24.69 -20.19 -11.46
C SER A 158 -25.52 -19.66 -10.30
N ILE A 159 -26.64 -18.97 -10.55
CA ILE A 159 -27.47 -18.43 -9.48
C ILE A 159 -28.08 -19.58 -8.65
N PRO A 160 -27.84 -19.62 -7.33
CA PRO A 160 -28.42 -20.66 -6.51
C PRO A 160 -29.92 -20.40 -6.32
N VAL A 161 -30.74 -21.44 -6.48
CA VAL A 161 -32.21 -21.34 -6.42
C VAL A 161 -32.75 -21.49 -4.98
N ASP A 162 -32.00 -22.16 -4.09
CA ASP A 162 -32.51 -22.66 -2.79
C ASP A 162 -31.63 -22.25 -1.60
N GLY A 163 -31.23 -20.97 -1.59
CA GLY A 163 -30.37 -20.44 -0.54
C GLY A 163 -28.90 -20.37 -0.95
N ARG A 164 -28.00 -20.27 0.03
CA ARG A 164 -26.57 -20.12 -0.25
C ARG A 164 -26.00 -21.40 -0.89
N PRO A 165 -24.95 -21.32 -1.74
CA PRO A 165 -24.31 -22.50 -2.31
C PRO A 165 -23.94 -23.60 -1.29
N GLY A 166 -23.64 -23.23 -0.04
CA GLY A 166 -23.34 -24.16 1.06
C GLY A 166 -24.53 -24.52 1.96
N PHE A 167 -25.79 -24.34 1.53
CA PHE A 167 -26.97 -24.60 2.38
C PHE A 167 -27.09 -26.07 2.84
N PHE A 168 -26.50 -27.01 2.10
CA PHE A 168 -26.46 -28.42 2.48
C PHE A 168 -25.83 -28.65 3.86
N TRP A 169 -24.91 -27.79 4.31
CA TRP A 169 -24.32 -27.89 5.64
C TRP A 169 -25.36 -27.82 6.74
N THR A 170 -26.36 -26.94 6.64
CA THR A 170 -27.38 -26.80 7.68
C THR A 170 -28.25 -28.04 7.77
N LYS A 171 -28.60 -28.65 6.63
CA LYS A 171 -29.38 -29.89 6.61
C LYS A 171 -28.55 -31.08 7.09
N LEU A 172 -27.36 -31.26 6.53
CA LEU A 172 -26.45 -32.37 6.87
C LEU A 172 -26.11 -32.42 8.37
N MET A 173 -25.86 -31.27 8.99
CA MET A 173 -25.46 -31.19 10.40
C MET A 173 -26.63 -31.32 11.38
N ASN A 174 -27.87 -31.24 10.89
CA ASN A 174 -29.09 -31.41 11.69
C ASN A 174 -29.76 -32.76 11.43
N GLU A 175 -29.24 -33.56 10.49
CA GLU A 175 -29.75 -34.89 10.18
C GLU A 175 -29.48 -35.86 11.33
N PRO A 176 -30.51 -36.46 11.95
CA PRO A 176 -30.34 -37.38 13.09
C PRO A 176 -29.36 -38.52 12.80
N LEU A 177 -29.41 -39.11 11.60
CA LEU A 177 -28.51 -40.19 11.20
C LEU A 177 -27.04 -39.75 11.19
N VAL A 178 -26.77 -38.46 11.02
CA VAL A 178 -25.42 -37.90 10.96
C VAL A 178 -24.91 -37.52 12.35
N TYR A 179 -25.71 -36.88 13.22
CA TYR A 179 -25.21 -36.43 14.52
C TYR A 179 -25.45 -37.41 15.69
N ALA A 180 -26.36 -38.38 15.57
CA ALA A 180 -26.76 -39.23 16.69
C ALA A 180 -25.73 -40.31 17.07
N PHE A 181 -24.81 -40.65 16.16
CA PHE A 181 -23.81 -41.71 16.39
C PHE A 181 -22.39 -41.19 16.19
N PRO A 182 -21.46 -41.52 17.11
CA PRO A 182 -20.06 -41.13 17.00
C PRO A 182 -19.35 -41.89 15.85
N GLY A 183 -18.26 -41.32 15.34
CA GLY A 183 -17.45 -41.92 14.28
C GLY A 183 -17.32 -41.07 13.02
N VAL A 184 -16.57 -41.61 12.05
CA VAL A 184 -16.25 -40.95 10.77
C VAL A 184 -17.36 -41.19 9.75
N LYS A 185 -17.81 -40.11 9.11
CA LYS A 185 -18.90 -40.10 8.13
C LYS A 185 -18.43 -39.43 6.85
N VAL A 186 -18.84 -39.99 5.72
CA VAL A 186 -18.52 -39.43 4.40
C VAL A 186 -19.79 -39.21 3.62
N ALA A 187 -20.08 -37.94 3.32
CA ALA A 187 -21.21 -37.53 2.51
C ALA A 187 -20.76 -37.19 1.08
N LYS A 188 -21.29 -37.91 0.09
CA LYS A 188 -21.11 -37.57 -1.33
C LYS A 188 -22.13 -36.49 -1.70
N LEU A 189 -21.66 -35.42 -2.33
CA LEU A 189 -22.54 -34.36 -2.82
C LEU A 189 -22.94 -34.68 -4.27
N THR A 190 -24.25 -34.88 -4.51
CA THR A 190 -24.80 -35.10 -5.86
C THR A 190 -25.73 -33.95 -6.25
N ASN A 191 -25.64 -33.49 -7.51
CA ASN A 191 -26.38 -32.34 -8.05
C ASN A 191 -26.15 -30.99 -7.32
N TYR A 192 -24.98 -30.80 -6.72
CA TYR A 192 -24.53 -29.49 -6.20
C TYR A 192 -23.56 -28.82 -7.18
N PRO A 193 -23.98 -27.79 -7.94
CA PRO A 193 -23.17 -27.22 -9.02
C PRO A 193 -21.78 -26.72 -8.55
N PHE A 194 -21.74 -26.02 -7.41
CA PHE A 194 -20.50 -25.47 -6.84
C PHE A 194 -19.60 -26.49 -6.13
N PHE A 195 -20.04 -27.74 -6.01
CA PHE A 195 -19.36 -28.81 -5.28
C PHE A 195 -19.35 -30.12 -6.08
N SER A 196 -19.35 -30.02 -7.41
CA SER A 196 -19.32 -31.17 -8.30
C SER A 196 -18.13 -32.09 -7.99
N GLY A 197 -18.41 -33.39 -7.81
CA GLY A 197 -17.39 -34.40 -7.51
C GLY A 197 -16.71 -34.25 -6.13
N ARG A 198 -17.24 -33.42 -5.22
CA ARG A 198 -16.71 -33.24 -3.87
C ARG A 198 -17.40 -34.16 -2.87
N LYS A 199 -16.67 -34.53 -1.82
CA LYS A 199 -17.18 -35.28 -0.69
C LYS A 199 -16.98 -34.46 0.58
N VAL A 200 -17.84 -34.67 1.57
CA VAL A 200 -17.76 -34.04 2.89
C VAL A 200 -17.33 -35.11 3.87
N LEU A 201 -16.23 -34.85 4.57
CA LEU A 201 -15.69 -35.71 5.61
C LEU A 201 -16.05 -35.11 6.97
N LEU A 202 -16.67 -35.92 7.82
CA LEU A 202 -17.12 -35.54 9.16
C LEU A 202 -16.61 -36.54 10.19
N SER A 203 -16.34 -36.08 11.40
CA SER A 203 -16.13 -36.90 12.58
C SER A 203 -16.94 -36.34 13.73
N VAL A 204 -17.67 -37.20 14.43
CA VAL A 204 -18.60 -36.83 15.51
C VAL A 204 -18.09 -37.37 16.84
N GLY A 205 -17.77 -36.47 17.75
CA GLY A 205 -17.54 -36.78 19.16
C GLY A 205 -18.82 -36.56 19.96
N LEU A 206 -19.27 -37.57 20.70
CA LEU A 206 -20.53 -37.53 21.45
C LEU A 206 -20.31 -38.04 22.86
N ARG A 207 -20.83 -37.30 23.85
CA ARG A 207 -20.89 -37.74 25.25
C ARG A 207 -22.31 -37.65 25.78
N GLY A 208 -22.74 -38.70 26.48
CA GLY A 208 -24.04 -38.75 27.15
C GLY A 208 -24.14 -37.78 28.34
N PRO A 209 -25.33 -37.67 28.96
CA PRO A 209 -25.57 -36.78 30.09
C PRO A 209 -24.71 -37.11 31.33
N GLU A 210 -24.24 -38.36 31.44
CA GLU A 210 -23.30 -38.83 32.47
C GLU A 210 -21.99 -38.03 32.51
N ALA A 211 -21.59 -37.42 31.39
CA ALA A 211 -20.35 -36.63 31.32
C ALA A 211 -20.42 -35.29 32.10
N PHE A 212 -21.61 -34.89 32.54
CA PHE A 212 -21.80 -33.70 33.39
C PHE A 212 -21.88 -34.05 34.89
N GLU A 213 -21.78 -35.33 35.25
CA GLU A 213 -21.75 -35.75 36.64
C GLU A 213 -20.40 -35.39 37.28
N GLY A 214 -20.40 -34.34 38.11
CA GLY A 214 -19.23 -33.93 38.92
C GLY A 214 -18.65 -32.55 38.59
N ASN A 215 -19.45 -31.47 38.70
CA ASN A 215 -19.00 -30.07 38.61
C ASN A 215 -18.09 -29.74 37.40
N VAL A 216 -18.16 -30.54 36.33
CA VAL A 216 -17.37 -30.36 35.12
C VAL A 216 -17.95 -29.21 34.32
N THR A 217 -17.10 -28.30 33.86
CA THR A 217 -17.54 -27.17 33.04
C THR A 217 -17.87 -27.62 31.61
N ASP A 218 -18.83 -26.96 30.97
CA ASP A 218 -19.16 -27.20 29.55
C ASP A 218 -17.92 -27.12 28.62
N ALA A 219 -16.91 -26.32 28.99
CA ALA A 219 -15.67 -26.19 28.22
C ALA A 219 -14.81 -27.47 28.29
N GLN A 220 -14.72 -28.12 29.44
CA GLN A 220 -13.97 -29.36 29.62
C GLN A 220 -14.62 -30.53 28.85
N VAL A 221 -15.96 -30.65 28.91
CA VAL A 221 -16.70 -31.67 28.15
C VAL A 221 -16.55 -31.44 26.64
N ARG A 222 -16.57 -30.18 26.19
CA ARG A 222 -16.31 -29.81 24.79
C ARG A 222 -14.92 -30.25 24.33
N ASP A 223 -13.88 -29.96 25.10
CA ASP A 223 -12.50 -30.25 24.70
C ASP A 223 -12.25 -31.76 24.63
N LEU A 224 -12.88 -32.53 25.53
CA LEU A 224 -12.88 -34.00 25.47
C LEU A 224 -13.60 -34.54 24.22
N CYS A 225 -14.79 -34.01 23.89
CA CYS A 225 -15.52 -34.42 22.68
C CYS A 225 -14.74 -34.06 21.40
N LEU A 226 -14.04 -32.93 21.39
CA LEU A 226 -13.20 -32.52 20.27
C LEU A 226 -11.97 -33.43 20.12
N ALA A 227 -11.31 -33.77 21.23
CA ALA A 227 -10.18 -34.70 21.21
C ALA A 227 -10.62 -36.08 20.68
N GLU A 228 -11.76 -36.57 21.15
CA GLU A 228 -12.35 -37.83 20.68
C GLU A 228 -12.64 -37.80 19.17
N ALA A 229 -13.28 -36.74 18.67
CA ALA A 229 -13.57 -36.60 17.24
C ALA A 229 -12.27 -36.54 16.39
N LYS A 230 -11.21 -35.90 16.89
CA LYS A 230 -9.91 -35.82 16.20
C LYS A 230 -9.21 -37.18 16.16
N VAL A 231 -9.16 -37.91 17.28
CA VAL A 231 -8.54 -39.25 17.35
C VAL A 231 -9.27 -40.22 16.42
N GLN A 232 -10.61 -40.22 16.45
CA GLN A 232 -11.43 -41.05 15.54
C GLN A 232 -11.13 -40.77 14.07
N LEU A 233 -10.82 -39.53 13.71
CA LEU A 233 -10.47 -39.16 12.35
C LEU A 233 -9.03 -39.57 12.02
N ALA A 234 -8.06 -39.36 12.92
CA ALA A 234 -6.65 -39.66 12.71
C ALA A 234 -6.34 -41.16 12.61
N GLU A 235 -7.03 -41.99 13.40
CA GLU A 235 -6.84 -43.46 13.43
C GLU A 235 -7.77 -44.22 12.47
N PHE A 236 -8.46 -43.50 11.57
CA PHE A 236 -9.47 -44.08 10.70
C PHE A 236 -8.87 -45.09 9.71
N SER A 237 -9.34 -46.35 9.76
CA SER A 237 -8.75 -47.47 8.99
C SER A 237 -9.72 -48.30 8.14
N GLY A 238 -11.04 -48.03 8.08
CA GLY A 238 -11.87 -48.69 7.05
C GLY A 238 -13.39 -48.86 7.19
N SER A 239 -14.08 -48.29 8.17
CA SER A 239 -15.56 -48.39 8.26
C SER A 239 -16.21 -47.04 8.49
N ALA A 240 -16.27 -46.20 7.45
CA ALA A 240 -17.04 -44.94 7.50
C ALA A 240 -18.51 -45.20 7.19
N GLU A 241 -19.40 -44.42 7.80
CA GLU A 241 -20.79 -44.35 7.37
C GLU A 241 -20.90 -43.47 6.12
N TRP A 242 -21.54 -43.98 5.07
CA TRP A 242 -21.70 -43.28 3.80
C TRP A 242 -23.07 -42.67 3.65
N PHE A 243 -23.11 -41.43 3.17
CA PHE A 243 -24.34 -40.70 2.89
C PHE A 243 -24.31 -40.18 1.44
N ASP A 244 -25.41 -40.29 0.71
CA ASP A 244 -25.66 -39.50 -0.51
C ASP A 244 -26.50 -38.31 -0.13
N VAL A 245 -25.94 -37.12 -0.33
CA VAL A 245 -26.65 -35.86 -0.16
C VAL A 245 -27.02 -35.41 -1.56
N ARG A 246 -28.26 -35.70 -1.95
CA ARG A 246 -28.77 -35.39 -3.28
C ARG A 246 -29.64 -34.17 -3.24
N LYS A 247 -29.42 -33.28 -4.22
CA LYS A 247 -30.32 -32.19 -4.51
C LYS A 247 -31.35 -32.60 -5.58
N GLU A 248 -32.62 -32.59 -5.22
CA GLU A 248 -33.76 -32.77 -6.12
C GLU A 248 -34.64 -31.51 -6.08
N GLY A 249 -34.59 -30.70 -7.13
CA GLY A 249 -35.26 -29.40 -7.14
C GLY A 249 -34.78 -28.50 -6.01
N THR A 250 -35.70 -28.13 -5.11
CA THR A 250 -35.44 -27.26 -3.94
C THR A 250 -35.13 -28.03 -2.66
N GLU A 251 -35.35 -29.35 -2.68
CA GLU A 251 -35.17 -30.22 -1.53
C GLU A 251 -33.80 -30.90 -1.53
N THR A 252 -33.40 -31.37 -0.36
CA THR A 252 -32.14 -32.08 -0.16
C THR A 252 -32.48 -33.35 0.56
N GLU A 253 -32.28 -34.47 -0.12
CA GLU A 253 -32.48 -35.80 0.43
C GLU A 253 -31.12 -36.32 0.93
N ILE A 254 -31.12 -36.91 2.13
CA ILE A 254 -29.94 -37.51 2.74
C ILE A 254 -30.24 -38.98 2.95
N ASN A 255 -29.61 -39.83 2.14
CA ASN A 255 -29.81 -41.28 2.20
C ASN A 255 -28.52 -41.96 2.68
N LYS A 256 -28.62 -42.86 3.66
CA LYS A 256 -27.50 -43.72 4.06
C LYS A 256 -27.27 -44.79 2.99
N ILE A 257 -26.02 -45.02 2.61
CA ILE A 257 -25.65 -46.03 1.61
C ILE A 257 -24.80 -47.10 2.29
N ASP A 258 -25.13 -48.37 2.06
CA ASP A 258 -24.41 -49.52 2.62
C ASP A 258 -23.14 -49.92 1.83
N GLY A 259 -22.79 -49.17 0.78
CA GLY A 259 -21.67 -49.43 -0.12
C GLY A 259 -20.48 -48.51 0.13
N ASN A 260 -19.28 -49.08 0.17
CA ASN A 260 -18.03 -48.31 0.24
C ASN A 260 -17.76 -47.62 -1.11
N PHE A 261 -17.92 -46.30 -1.18
CA PHE A 261 -17.28 -45.54 -2.27
C PHE A 261 -15.76 -45.53 -2.02
N SER A 262 -14.95 -45.74 -3.05
CA SER A 262 -13.50 -45.62 -2.89
C SER A 262 -13.14 -44.18 -2.52
N LEU A 263 -12.62 -43.98 -1.30
CA LEU A 263 -11.74 -42.87 -0.99
C LEU A 263 -10.45 -43.07 -1.79
N THR A 264 -9.87 -41.99 -2.30
CA THR A 264 -8.62 -42.06 -3.06
C THR A 264 -7.55 -42.75 -2.22
N SER A 265 -6.92 -43.77 -2.78
CA SER A 265 -5.83 -44.51 -2.14
C SER A 265 -4.65 -43.55 -1.87
N GLY A 266 -4.30 -43.35 -0.60
CA GLY A 266 -3.20 -42.46 -0.17
C GLY A 266 -3.59 -41.24 0.68
N LEU A 267 -4.79 -41.22 1.29
CA LEU A 267 -5.20 -40.14 2.20
C LEU A 267 -4.45 -40.23 3.54
N ASP A 268 -3.82 -39.12 3.94
CA ASP A 268 -3.28 -38.95 5.29
C ASP A 268 -4.38 -38.43 6.22
N PHE A 269 -5.02 -39.35 6.95
CA PHE A 269 -6.08 -39.03 7.88
C PHE A 269 -5.60 -38.23 9.10
N ALA A 270 -4.31 -38.29 9.44
CA ALA A 270 -3.74 -37.48 10.50
C ALA A 270 -3.64 -36.00 10.08
N ASP A 271 -3.13 -35.71 8.88
CA ASP A 271 -3.12 -34.33 8.32
C ASP A 271 -4.55 -33.78 8.15
N LEU A 272 -5.51 -34.63 7.76
CA LEU A 272 -6.93 -34.24 7.67
C LEU A 272 -7.55 -33.92 9.03
N ALA A 273 -7.18 -34.66 10.09
CA ALA A 273 -7.67 -34.41 11.45
C ALA A 273 -7.14 -33.09 12.03
N ASP A 274 -5.91 -32.72 11.69
CA ASP A 274 -5.32 -31.45 12.09
C ASP A 274 -5.93 -30.25 11.34
N ARG A 275 -6.23 -30.43 10.05
CA ARG A 275 -6.87 -29.39 9.21
C ARG A 275 -8.39 -29.31 9.37
N ALA A 276 -9.03 -30.29 10.00
CA ALA A 276 -10.47 -30.33 10.18
C ALA A 276 -10.97 -29.14 11.00
N VAL A 277 -11.99 -28.46 10.48
CA VAL A 277 -12.59 -27.30 11.14
C VAL A 277 -13.72 -27.78 12.04
N MET A 278 -13.91 -27.12 13.19
CA MET A 278 -15.07 -27.33 14.04
C MET A 278 -16.32 -26.75 13.36
N LEU A 279 -17.30 -27.60 13.05
CA LEU A 279 -18.48 -27.23 12.26
C LEU A 279 -19.72 -26.98 13.12
N LYS A 280 -19.93 -27.80 14.17
CA LYS A 280 -21.06 -27.68 15.10
C LYS A 280 -20.63 -28.11 16.50
N LEU A 281 -21.13 -27.40 17.51
CA LEU A 281 -21.00 -27.71 18.93
C LEU A 281 -22.33 -27.42 19.62
N GLY A 282 -22.70 -28.23 20.60
CA GLY A 282 -23.87 -27.94 21.43
C GLY A 282 -24.35 -29.15 22.22
N ARG A 283 -25.29 -28.87 23.14
CA ARG A 283 -26.00 -29.92 23.86
C ARG A 283 -26.98 -30.62 22.93
N THR A 284 -27.06 -31.93 23.03
CA THR A 284 -28.07 -32.74 22.34
C THR A 284 -29.40 -32.65 23.07
N ASN A 285 -30.51 -32.98 22.40
CA ASN A 285 -31.83 -32.99 23.02
C ASN A 285 -31.92 -33.94 24.23
N ASP A 286 -31.08 -34.98 24.24
CA ASP A 286 -31.00 -35.99 25.30
C ASP A 286 -30.11 -35.56 26.49
N GLY A 287 -29.70 -34.28 26.56
CA GLY A 287 -28.90 -33.74 27.67
C GLY A 287 -27.39 -34.00 27.59
N GLY A 288 -26.93 -34.75 26.58
CA GLY A 288 -25.50 -34.92 26.25
C GLY A 288 -24.86 -33.72 25.53
N TYR A 289 -23.61 -33.89 25.08
CA TYR A 289 -22.84 -32.89 24.34
C TYR A 289 -22.25 -33.49 23.06
N ALA A 290 -22.37 -32.79 21.93
CA ALA A 290 -21.84 -33.24 20.64
C ALA A 290 -20.93 -32.19 20.02
N VAL A 291 -19.81 -32.64 19.46
CA VAL A 291 -18.89 -31.85 18.64
C VAL A 291 -18.72 -32.54 17.29
N ILE A 292 -18.92 -31.79 16.22
CA ILE A 292 -18.70 -32.27 14.85
C ILE A 292 -17.56 -31.48 14.24
N ILE A 293 -16.51 -32.18 13.83
CA ILE A 293 -15.38 -31.64 13.08
C ILE A 293 -15.43 -32.18 11.64
N GLY A 294 -14.91 -31.44 10.68
CA GLY A 294 -14.87 -31.91 9.31
C GLY A 294 -14.51 -30.86 8.29
N GLY A 295 -14.66 -31.24 7.02
CA GLY A 295 -14.37 -30.37 5.89
C GLY A 295 -14.75 -31.02 4.56
N ILE A 296 -14.64 -30.24 3.49
CA ILE A 296 -14.86 -30.73 2.12
C ILE A 296 -13.53 -31.26 1.59
N ILE A 297 -13.56 -32.46 1.01
CA ILE A 297 -12.41 -33.07 0.34
C ILE A 297 -12.62 -33.08 -1.16
N ASN A 298 -11.55 -32.81 -1.89
CA ASN A 298 -11.55 -32.84 -3.35
C ASN A 298 -11.37 -34.27 -3.90
N SER A 299 -11.47 -34.41 -5.22
CA SER A 299 -11.24 -35.67 -5.92
C SER A 299 -9.83 -36.22 -5.75
N ALA A 300 -8.85 -35.37 -5.41
CA ALA A 300 -7.47 -35.74 -5.10
C ALA A 300 -7.24 -36.06 -3.61
N GLY A 301 -8.26 -35.93 -2.75
CA GLY A 301 -8.17 -36.22 -1.33
C GLY A 301 -7.67 -35.10 -0.41
N LYS A 302 -7.43 -33.89 -0.95
CA LYS A 302 -7.02 -32.72 -0.14
C LYS A 302 -8.25 -32.01 0.43
N MET A 303 -8.15 -31.56 1.69
CA MET A 303 -9.19 -30.73 2.31
C MET A 303 -9.18 -29.31 1.72
N GLU A 304 -10.37 -28.84 1.32
CA GLU A 304 -10.59 -27.51 0.73
C GLU A 304 -11.18 -26.54 1.76
N SER A 305 -10.60 -25.34 1.86
CA SER A 305 -11.14 -24.26 2.68
C SER A 305 -12.09 -23.40 1.85
N HIS A 306 -13.38 -23.42 2.17
CA HIS A 306 -14.37 -22.63 1.46
C HIS A 306 -14.73 -21.34 2.18
N GLY A 307 -14.69 -20.22 1.46
CA GLY A 307 -15.08 -18.92 2.00
C GLY A 307 -16.60 -18.78 2.17
N ARG A 308 -17.02 -17.86 3.04
CA ARG A 308 -18.45 -17.54 3.22
C ARG A 308 -18.96 -16.72 2.04
N TRP A 309 -20.04 -17.21 1.42
CA TRP A 309 -20.80 -16.47 0.42
C TRP A 309 -21.56 -15.31 1.06
N LEU A 310 -21.90 -14.29 0.25
CA LEU A 310 -22.84 -13.26 0.64
C LEU A 310 -24.16 -13.87 1.14
N PRO A 311 -24.86 -13.22 2.08
CA PRO A 311 -26.21 -13.62 2.47
C PRO A 311 -27.11 -13.75 1.25
N TYR A 312 -27.97 -14.78 1.22
CA TYR A 312 -28.80 -15.10 0.06
C TYR A 312 -29.62 -13.90 -0.49
N PRO A 313 -30.26 -13.07 0.36
CA PRO A 313 -31.02 -11.90 -0.11
C PRO A 313 -30.15 -10.80 -0.75
N ILE A 314 -28.83 -10.85 -0.56
CA ILE A 314 -27.88 -9.92 -1.16
C ILE A 314 -27.22 -10.56 -2.39
N LEU A 315 -26.88 -11.85 -2.29
CA LEU A 315 -26.19 -12.60 -3.33
C LEU A 315 -26.98 -12.63 -4.64
N VAL A 316 -28.26 -13.03 -4.60
CA VAL A 316 -29.07 -13.17 -5.81
C VAL A 316 -29.19 -11.84 -6.55
N PRO A 317 -29.55 -10.71 -5.90
CA PRO A 317 -29.50 -9.41 -6.54
C PRO A 317 -28.16 -9.03 -7.15
N MET A 318 -27.06 -9.31 -6.47
CA MET A 318 -25.73 -9.01 -7.00
C MET A 318 -25.39 -9.84 -8.23
N MET A 319 -25.77 -11.13 -8.26
CA MET A 319 -25.55 -12.00 -9.42
C MET A 319 -26.39 -11.54 -10.62
N VAL A 320 -27.70 -11.34 -10.42
CA VAL A 320 -28.59 -10.86 -11.49
C VAL A 320 -28.18 -9.46 -11.97
N GLY A 321 -27.84 -8.56 -11.05
CA GLY A 321 -27.33 -7.23 -11.38
C GLY A 321 -26.03 -7.28 -12.18
N THR A 322 -25.09 -8.17 -11.82
CA THR A 322 -23.85 -8.38 -12.58
C THR A 322 -24.15 -8.90 -14.00
N ALA A 323 -25.07 -9.86 -14.16
CA ALA A 323 -25.50 -10.34 -15.47
C ALA A 323 -26.05 -9.20 -16.34
N MET A 324 -26.91 -8.35 -15.76
CA MET A 324 -27.44 -7.16 -16.44
C MET A 324 -26.33 -6.18 -16.83
N SER A 325 -25.38 -5.91 -15.94
CA SER A 325 -24.24 -5.03 -16.21
C SER A 325 -23.33 -5.57 -17.31
N ILE A 326 -23.16 -6.90 -17.41
CA ILE A 326 -22.40 -7.52 -18.51
C ILE A 326 -23.17 -7.42 -19.83
N GLU A 327 -24.48 -7.67 -19.83
CA GLU A 327 -25.33 -7.54 -21.03
C GLU A 327 -25.34 -6.10 -21.58
N LYS A 328 -25.14 -5.10 -20.72
CA LYS A 328 -25.13 -3.67 -21.06
C LYS A 328 -23.73 -3.07 -21.19
N ASP A 329 -22.70 -3.89 -21.24
CA ASP A 329 -21.29 -3.46 -21.40
C ASP A 329 -20.81 -2.45 -20.32
N TYR A 330 -21.36 -2.53 -19.10
CA TYR A 330 -20.90 -1.73 -17.95
C TYR A 330 -19.60 -2.26 -17.32
N TYR A 331 -19.17 -3.46 -17.72
CA TYR A 331 -17.83 -3.98 -17.44
C TYR A 331 -16.98 -3.91 -18.70
N SER A 332 -15.66 -3.74 -18.53
CA SER A 332 -14.74 -3.94 -19.65
C SER A 332 -14.85 -5.34 -20.23
N ALA A 333 -14.62 -5.49 -21.54
CA ALA A 333 -14.79 -6.76 -22.25
C ALA A 333 -13.96 -7.90 -21.61
N ASP A 334 -12.72 -7.60 -21.19
CA ASP A 334 -11.84 -8.55 -20.52
C ASP A 334 -12.37 -8.99 -19.16
N THR A 335 -12.91 -8.04 -18.38
CA THR A 335 -13.51 -8.33 -17.08
C THR A 335 -14.78 -9.16 -17.24
N ALA A 336 -15.65 -8.81 -18.19
CA ALA A 336 -16.86 -9.56 -18.49
C ALA A 336 -16.56 -11.00 -18.93
N PHE A 337 -15.56 -11.18 -19.81
CA PHE A 337 -15.09 -12.50 -20.24
C PHE A 337 -14.52 -13.31 -19.07
N GLU A 338 -13.69 -12.71 -18.22
CA GLU A 338 -13.11 -13.40 -17.06
C GLU A 338 -14.20 -13.82 -16.07
N ILE A 339 -15.19 -12.96 -15.78
CA ILE A 339 -16.34 -13.29 -14.93
C ILE A 339 -17.12 -14.48 -15.51
N GLY A 340 -17.45 -14.45 -16.80
CA GLY A 340 -18.17 -15.55 -17.46
C GLY A 340 -17.40 -16.88 -17.38
N ARG A 341 -16.09 -16.84 -17.70
CA ARG A 341 -15.20 -18.01 -17.60
C ARG A 341 -15.10 -18.55 -16.17
N LEU A 342 -14.99 -17.68 -15.17
CA LEU A 342 -14.95 -18.07 -13.76
C LEU A 342 -16.27 -18.71 -13.31
N SER A 343 -17.41 -18.18 -13.76
CA SER A 343 -18.73 -18.76 -13.49
C SER A 343 -18.89 -20.16 -14.10
N GLN A 344 -18.44 -20.37 -15.33
CA GLN A 344 -18.44 -21.70 -15.98
C GLN A 344 -17.57 -22.70 -15.20
N LYS A 345 -16.31 -22.34 -14.94
CA LYS A 345 -15.39 -23.21 -14.17
C LYS A 345 -15.87 -23.48 -12.75
N ALA A 346 -16.55 -22.53 -12.12
CA ALA A 346 -17.15 -22.73 -10.80
C ALA A 346 -18.29 -23.75 -10.82
N LEU A 347 -19.06 -23.83 -11.93
CA LEU A 347 -20.07 -24.88 -12.15
C LEU A 347 -19.44 -26.25 -12.43
N ASP A 348 -18.25 -26.28 -13.03
CA ASP A 348 -17.47 -27.51 -13.23
C ASP A 348 -16.84 -28.03 -11.93
N GLY A 349 -16.95 -27.28 -10.82
CA GLY A 349 -16.41 -27.65 -9.51
C GLY A 349 -14.95 -27.24 -9.28
N ASP A 350 -14.40 -26.32 -10.09
CA ASP A 350 -13.07 -25.75 -9.84
C ASP A 350 -13.08 -24.85 -8.59
N HIS A 351 -12.24 -25.22 -7.62
CA HIS A 351 -12.13 -24.53 -6.34
C HIS A 351 -11.60 -23.11 -6.50
N GLY A 352 -10.54 -22.94 -7.29
CA GLY A 352 -9.88 -21.64 -7.46
C GLY A 352 -10.82 -20.62 -8.11
N SER A 353 -11.51 -21.03 -9.18
CA SER A 353 -12.48 -20.18 -9.85
C SER A 353 -13.68 -19.85 -8.95
N LYS A 354 -14.19 -20.82 -8.19
CA LYS A 354 -15.28 -20.61 -7.22
C LYS A 354 -14.92 -19.56 -6.15
N GLU A 355 -13.75 -19.66 -5.55
CA GLU A 355 -13.34 -18.70 -4.53
C GLU A 355 -13.10 -17.30 -5.12
N ARG A 356 -12.55 -17.23 -6.34
CA ARG A 356 -12.34 -15.96 -7.03
C ARG A 356 -13.64 -15.26 -7.41
N ILE A 357 -14.64 -15.99 -7.96
CA ILE A 357 -15.95 -15.40 -8.29
C ILE A 357 -16.73 -15.01 -7.02
N ARG A 358 -16.61 -15.80 -5.94
CA ARG A 358 -17.19 -15.44 -4.64
C ARG A 358 -16.59 -14.14 -4.10
N SER A 359 -15.27 -14.00 -4.14
CA SER A 359 -14.59 -12.77 -3.75
C SER A 359 -15.01 -11.59 -4.63
N PHE A 360 -15.19 -11.81 -5.93
CA PHE A 360 -15.70 -10.79 -6.85
C PHE A 360 -17.05 -10.24 -6.41
N TYR A 361 -18.03 -11.11 -6.07
CA TYR A 361 -19.33 -10.62 -5.62
C TYR A 361 -19.25 -9.80 -4.33
N TRP A 362 -18.34 -10.14 -3.41
CA TRP A 362 -18.08 -9.31 -2.23
C TRP A 362 -17.54 -7.93 -2.60
N SER A 363 -16.56 -7.85 -3.52
CA SER A 363 -16.02 -6.59 -4.02
C SER A 363 -17.08 -5.78 -4.77
N ALA A 364 -17.80 -6.38 -5.70
CA ALA A 364 -18.88 -5.73 -6.45
C ALA A 364 -19.98 -5.21 -5.51
N HIS A 365 -20.33 -5.97 -4.46
CA HIS A 365 -21.29 -5.51 -3.45
C HIS A 365 -20.78 -4.30 -2.65
N GLN A 366 -19.48 -4.25 -2.33
CA GLN A 366 -18.88 -3.09 -1.66
C GLN A 366 -18.99 -1.82 -2.52
N LEU A 367 -18.68 -1.93 -3.82
CA LEU A 367 -18.84 -0.82 -4.77
C LEU A 367 -20.31 -0.41 -4.89
N ALA A 368 -21.20 -1.37 -5.11
CA ALA A 368 -22.62 -1.14 -5.31
C ALA A 368 -23.33 -0.51 -4.10
N ARG A 369 -22.74 -0.60 -2.89
CA ARG A 369 -23.25 0.04 -1.68
C ARG A 369 -22.74 1.45 -1.45
N LYS A 370 -21.75 1.90 -2.21
CA LYS A 370 -21.07 3.19 -2.04
C LYS A 370 -21.29 4.13 -3.23
N MET A 371 -21.74 3.60 -4.36
CA MET A 371 -21.92 4.35 -5.60
C MET A 371 -23.28 4.06 -6.24
N ASN A 372 -23.75 4.98 -7.07
CA ASN A 372 -24.93 4.81 -7.91
C ASN A 372 -24.62 3.90 -9.11
N LEU A 373 -25.64 3.48 -9.86
CA LEU A 373 -25.48 2.52 -10.96
C LEU A 373 -24.48 3.00 -12.02
N ILE A 374 -24.65 4.23 -12.53
CA ILE A 374 -23.78 4.77 -13.58
C ILE A 374 -22.38 5.11 -13.05
N GLN A 375 -22.25 5.56 -11.80
CA GLN A 375 -20.94 5.74 -11.16
C GLN A 375 -20.16 4.42 -11.10
N MET A 376 -20.83 3.35 -10.68
CA MET A 376 -20.23 2.02 -10.67
C MET A 376 -19.86 1.57 -12.09
N ALA A 377 -20.76 1.77 -13.06
CA ALA A 377 -20.56 1.36 -14.45
C ALA A 377 -19.36 2.04 -15.12
N GLU A 378 -19.27 3.37 -15.09
CA GLU A 378 -18.14 4.12 -15.68
C GLU A 378 -16.80 3.67 -15.08
N LEU A 379 -16.79 3.40 -13.78
CA LEU A 379 -15.59 3.00 -13.08
C LEU A 379 -15.21 1.55 -13.40
N THR A 380 -16.16 0.60 -13.39
CA THR A 380 -15.88 -0.79 -13.77
C THR A 380 -15.53 -0.96 -15.24
N GLN A 381 -16.02 -0.07 -16.11
CA GLN A 381 -15.63 -0.01 -17.52
C GLN A 381 -14.21 0.54 -17.69
N SER A 382 -13.80 1.49 -16.84
CA SER A 382 -12.44 2.04 -16.83
C SER A 382 -11.40 1.08 -16.25
N CYS A 383 -11.83 -0.01 -15.59
CA CYS A 383 -10.93 -1.03 -15.08
C CYS A 383 -10.47 -1.97 -16.22
N PRO A 384 -9.15 -2.15 -16.43
CA PRO A 384 -8.65 -2.95 -17.55
C PRO A 384 -8.88 -4.45 -17.34
N ASN A 385 -8.92 -4.91 -16.10
CA ASN A 385 -9.06 -6.32 -15.76
C ASN A 385 -9.82 -6.51 -14.43
N LEU A 386 -10.15 -7.76 -14.12
CA LEU A 386 -10.82 -8.13 -12.87
C LEU A 386 -9.99 -7.78 -11.63
N GLN A 387 -8.66 -7.80 -11.74
CA GLN A 387 -7.77 -7.42 -10.64
C GLN A 387 -7.94 -5.94 -10.27
N GLY A 388 -8.10 -5.05 -11.25
CA GLY A 388 -8.37 -3.65 -11.00
C GLY A 388 -9.65 -3.41 -10.20
N VAL A 389 -10.69 -4.24 -10.41
CA VAL A 389 -11.93 -4.20 -9.62
C VAL A 389 -11.68 -4.66 -8.17
N PHE A 390 -10.82 -5.67 -7.97
CA PHE A 390 -10.40 -6.10 -6.62
C PHE A 390 -9.60 -5.02 -5.91
N ASP A 391 -8.64 -4.40 -6.60
CA ASP A 391 -7.75 -3.40 -6.06
C ASP A 391 -8.51 -2.12 -5.68
N LEU A 392 -9.46 -1.71 -6.51
CA LEU A 392 -10.39 -0.62 -6.20
C LEU A 392 -11.23 -0.93 -4.96
N ALA A 393 -11.81 -2.13 -4.87
CA ALA A 393 -12.59 -2.52 -3.70
C ALA A 393 -11.72 -2.57 -2.43
N ALA A 394 -10.44 -2.94 -2.56
CA ALA A 394 -9.47 -2.88 -1.46
C ALA A 394 -9.18 -1.42 -1.05
N LEU A 395 -8.94 -0.51 -1.99
CA LEU A 395 -8.78 0.94 -1.75
C LEU A 395 -9.97 1.51 -0.96
N ILE A 396 -11.19 1.28 -1.42
CA ILE A 396 -12.40 1.79 -0.76
C ILE A 396 -12.56 1.18 0.63
N ARG A 397 -12.18 -0.09 0.82
CA ARG A 397 -12.23 -0.75 2.13
C ARG A 397 -11.23 -0.16 3.11
N MET A 398 -10.02 0.13 2.64
CA MET A 398 -8.97 0.80 3.42
C MET A 398 -9.45 2.18 3.89
N LEU A 399 -10.00 2.99 2.97
CA LEU A 399 -10.55 4.31 3.29
C LEU A 399 -11.81 4.26 4.18
N ASN A 400 -12.62 3.21 4.08
CA ASN A 400 -13.83 3.04 4.88
C ASN A 400 -13.55 2.52 6.31
N ARG A 401 -12.29 2.22 6.66
CA ARG A 401 -11.92 1.67 7.97
C ARG A 401 -12.23 2.64 9.12
N PRO A 402 -11.89 3.94 9.09
CA PRO A 402 -12.21 4.87 10.18
C PRO A 402 -13.72 4.99 10.38
N LEU A 403 -14.49 5.13 9.28
CA LEU A 403 -15.95 5.18 9.33
C LEU A 403 -16.56 3.90 9.93
N SER A 404 -16.04 2.73 9.55
CA SER A 404 -16.50 1.45 10.10
C SER A 404 -16.18 1.30 11.58
N SER A 405 -15.01 1.79 12.02
CA SER A 405 -14.59 1.84 13.43
C SER A 405 -15.54 2.71 14.25
N SER A 406 -15.84 3.93 13.79
CA SER A 406 -16.78 4.84 14.47
C SER A 406 -18.19 4.24 14.58
N ILE A 407 -18.70 3.60 13.51
CA ILE A 407 -19.99 2.89 13.56
C ILE A 407 -19.95 1.73 14.58
N GLY A 408 -18.85 0.99 14.63
CA GLY A 408 -18.63 -0.09 15.59
C GLY A 408 -18.67 0.40 17.03
N LYS A 409 -17.92 1.47 17.34
CA LYS A 409 -17.88 2.13 18.65
C LYS A 409 -19.27 2.60 19.09
N ILE A 410 -20.03 3.25 18.20
CA ILE A 410 -21.41 3.69 18.48
C ILE A 410 -22.33 2.50 18.78
N LYS A 411 -22.22 1.40 18.03
CA LYS A 411 -23.06 0.21 18.25
C LYS A 411 -22.72 -0.47 19.57
N GLU A 412 -21.44 -0.53 19.93
CA GLU A 412 -20.98 -1.05 21.21
C GLU A 412 -21.46 -0.17 22.38
N ALA A 413 -21.34 1.15 22.26
CA ALA A 413 -21.84 2.11 23.24
C ALA A 413 -23.36 1.96 23.44
N ASN A 414 -24.14 1.91 22.36
CA ASN A 414 -25.59 1.66 22.41
C ASN A 414 -25.94 0.35 23.13
N ARG A 415 -25.17 -0.72 22.89
CA ARG A 415 -25.36 -2.00 23.57
C ARG A 415 -25.07 -1.86 25.07
N LYS A 416 -24.01 -1.15 25.46
CA LYS A 416 -23.64 -0.92 26.87
C LYS A 416 -24.69 -0.09 27.61
N VAL A 417 -25.29 0.91 26.97
CA VAL A 417 -26.37 1.73 27.57
C VAL A 417 -27.57 0.90 28.02
N GLY A 418 -27.91 -0.16 27.29
CA GLY A 418 -28.97 -1.08 27.68
C GLY A 418 -28.75 -1.79 29.02
N PHE A 419 -27.50 -1.89 29.48
CA PHE A 419 -27.11 -2.56 30.74
C PHE A 419 -26.85 -1.60 31.90
N LEU A 420 -26.88 -0.27 31.69
CA LEU A 420 -26.58 0.72 32.72
C LEU A 420 -27.81 1.06 33.60
N PRO A 421 -27.60 1.48 34.87
CA PRO A 421 -28.64 2.05 35.73
C PRO A 421 -29.21 3.36 35.16
N MET A 422 -30.48 3.67 35.42
CA MET A 422 -31.20 4.81 34.79
C MET A 422 -30.45 6.14 34.93
N ASP A 423 -29.87 6.43 36.10
CA ASP A 423 -29.18 7.68 36.40
C ASP A 423 -27.93 7.92 35.54
N LYS A 424 -27.31 6.84 35.02
CA LYS A 424 -26.12 6.91 34.14
C LYS A 424 -26.47 6.83 32.64
N ARG A 425 -27.73 6.59 32.30
CA ARG A 425 -28.16 6.47 30.89
C ARG A 425 -28.22 7.81 30.18
N GLU A 426 -28.48 8.88 30.91
CA GLU A 426 -28.57 10.23 30.32
C GLU A 426 -27.20 10.72 29.85
N GLU A 427 -26.20 10.69 30.74
CA GLU A 427 -24.80 11.00 30.39
C GLU A 427 -24.26 10.11 29.26
N SER A 428 -24.58 8.81 29.27
CA SER A 428 -24.15 7.91 28.20
C SER A 428 -24.86 8.16 26.87
N ARG A 429 -26.08 8.74 26.88
CA ARG A 429 -26.79 9.15 25.66
C ARG A 429 -26.16 10.40 25.06
N ASP A 430 -25.74 11.35 25.89
CA ASP A 430 -25.04 12.56 25.44
C ASP A 430 -23.69 12.20 24.79
N GLN A 431 -22.93 11.27 25.39
CA GLN A 431 -21.72 10.73 24.78
C GLN A 431 -22.00 10.05 23.42
N ILE A 432 -23.11 9.33 23.28
CA ILE A 432 -23.50 8.73 22.00
C ILE A 432 -23.83 9.81 20.96
N LEU A 433 -24.47 10.92 21.36
CA LEU A 433 -24.77 12.02 20.45
C LEU A 433 -23.48 12.69 19.94
N GLU A 434 -22.51 12.92 20.82
CA GLU A 434 -21.18 13.41 20.45
C GLU A 434 -20.49 12.46 19.45
N MET A 435 -20.48 11.15 19.72
CA MET A 435 -19.94 10.16 18.78
C MET A 435 -20.68 10.13 17.43
N ILE A 436 -21.98 10.44 17.41
CA ILE A 436 -22.77 10.56 16.17
C ILE A 436 -22.34 11.81 15.38
N GLU A 437 -22.01 12.90 16.05
CA GLU A 437 -21.46 14.10 15.40
C GLU A 437 -20.06 13.86 14.84
N GLU A 438 -19.16 13.24 15.61
CA GLU A 438 -17.84 12.81 15.12
C GLU A 438 -17.95 11.91 13.89
N LYS A 439 -18.88 10.95 13.93
CA LYS A 439 -19.15 10.06 12.77
C LYS A 439 -19.54 10.87 11.53
N LYS A 440 -20.29 11.96 11.63
CA LYS A 440 -20.65 12.78 10.46
C LYS A 440 -19.42 13.43 9.83
N VAL A 441 -18.47 13.90 10.64
CA VAL A 441 -17.20 14.46 10.16
C VAL A 441 -16.40 13.38 9.42
N VAL A 442 -16.19 12.22 10.04
CA VAL A 442 -15.49 11.08 9.43
C VAL A 442 -16.20 10.59 8.16
N GLN A 443 -17.53 10.65 8.12
CA GLN A 443 -18.29 10.32 6.92
C GLN A 443 -18.05 11.32 5.78
N SER A 444 -18.06 12.62 6.06
CA SER A 444 -17.77 13.66 5.07
C SER A 444 -16.35 13.52 4.51
N GLU A 445 -15.39 13.21 5.38
CA GLU A 445 -14.00 12.97 4.98
C GLU A 445 -13.87 11.72 4.10
N PHE A 446 -14.53 10.62 4.46
CA PHE A 446 -14.61 9.41 3.63
C PHE A 446 -15.23 9.71 2.26
N GLU A 447 -16.30 10.50 2.19
CA GLU A 447 -16.95 10.89 0.93
C GLU A 447 -16.01 11.72 0.06
N HIS A 448 -15.23 12.64 0.65
CA HIS A 448 -14.20 13.41 -0.07
C HIS A 448 -13.09 12.50 -0.61
N ASN A 449 -12.57 11.60 0.21
CA ASN A 449 -11.50 10.67 -0.17
C ASN A 449 -11.98 9.69 -1.26
N LEU A 450 -13.24 9.26 -1.21
CA LEU A 450 -13.87 8.45 -2.24
C LEU A 450 -13.94 9.21 -3.58
N GLN A 451 -14.27 10.49 -3.58
CA GLN A 451 -14.29 11.33 -4.79
C GLN A 451 -12.90 11.45 -5.43
N ILE A 452 -11.84 11.58 -4.63
CA ILE A 452 -10.45 11.62 -5.12
C ILE A 452 -10.10 10.31 -5.83
N ILE A 453 -10.33 9.16 -5.18
CA ILE A 453 -10.04 7.85 -5.79
C ILE A 453 -10.91 7.57 -7.01
N TYR A 454 -12.19 7.95 -6.97
CA TYR A 454 -13.11 7.82 -8.10
C TYR A 454 -12.57 8.58 -9.31
N SER A 455 -12.21 9.85 -9.12
CA SER A 455 -11.72 10.74 -10.17
C SER A 455 -10.36 10.28 -10.72
N ALA A 456 -9.46 9.86 -9.84
CA ALA A 456 -8.14 9.35 -10.22
C ALA A 456 -8.27 8.06 -11.05
N THR A 457 -9.17 7.16 -10.65
CA THR A 457 -9.42 5.91 -11.38
C THR A 457 -10.03 6.18 -12.74
N LEU A 458 -10.99 7.10 -12.83
CA LEU A 458 -11.66 7.48 -14.09
C LEU A 458 -10.69 8.15 -15.08
N LEU A 459 -9.75 8.98 -14.59
CA LEU A 459 -8.77 9.66 -15.44
C LEU A 459 -7.64 8.73 -15.91
N SER A 460 -7.03 7.99 -14.99
CA SER A 460 -5.89 7.10 -15.31
C SER A 460 -6.31 5.81 -16.00
N GLY A 461 -7.46 5.22 -15.61
CA GLY A 461 -7.83 3.86 -15.97
C GLY A 461 -6.95 2.78 -15.30
N ASN A 462 -6.19 3.13 -14.25
CA ASN A 462 -5.25 2.21 -13.59
C ASN A 462 -5.46 2.16 -12.06
N PRO A 463 -6.51 1.49 -11.56
CA PRO A 463 -6.78 1.36 -10.13
C PRO A 463 -5.67 0.61 -9.37
N SER A 464 -4.98 -0.34 -10.01
CA SER A 464 -3.86 -1.08 -9.41
C SER A 464 -2.66 -0.17 -9.12
N GLY A 465 -2.35 0.74 -10.05
CA GLY A 465 -1.32 1.76 -9.85
C GLY A 465 -1.64 2.68 -8.68
N ILE A 466 -2.91 3.09 -8.54
CA ILE A 466 -3.37 3.93 -7.42
C ILE A 466 -3.26 3.17 -6.09
N LEU A 467 -3.70 1.90 -6.04
CA LEU A 467 -3.55 1.09 -4.82
C LEU A 467 -2.10 0.98 -4.39
N ARG A 468 -1.22 0.68 -5.35
CA ARG A 468 0.23 0.59 -5.12
C ARG A 468 0.79 1.93 -4.60
N PHE A 469 0.38 3.04 -5.19
CA PHE A 469 0.83 4.37 -4.77
C PHE A 469 0.45 4.68 -3.33
N VAL A 470 -0.80 4.41 -2.95
CA VAL A 470 -1.28 4.69 -1.59
C VAL A 470 -0.70 3.69 -0.58
N SER A 471 -0.50 2.41 -0.96
CA SER A 471 0.09 1.41 -0.06
C SER A 471 1.58 1.60 0.19
N ASP A 472 2.31 2.00 -0.85
CA ASP A 472 3.77 2.14 -0.82
C ASP A 472 4.21 3.55 -0.38
N TYR A 473 3.26 4.45 -0.09
CA TYR A 473 3.54 5.83 0.29
C TYR A 473 4.43 5.89 1.55
N PRO A 474 5.49 6.73 1.57
CA PRO A 474 6.42 6.77 2.68
C PRO A 474 5.73 7.30 3.95
N VAL A 475 5.92 6.58 5.06
CA VAL A 475 5.37 6.96 6.37
C VAL A 475 6.49 7.48 7.26
N PHE A 476 6.30 8.70 7.77
CA PHE A 476 7.29 9.42 8.54
C PHE A 476 7.25 9.11 10.04
N GLU A 477 6.13 8.57 10.55
CA GLU A 477 5.90 8.23 11.97
C GLU A 477 5.34 6.81 12.14
N LYS A 478 5.63 6.16 13.28
CA LYS A 478 5.30 4.74 13.54
C LYS A 478 3.80 4.41 13.47
N ASP A 479 2.95 5.41 13.74
CA ASP A 479 1.48 5.33 13.70
C ASP A 479 0.86 6.31 12.66
N GLY A 480 1.68 6.90 11.79
CA GLY A 480 1.26 7.92 10.81
C GLY A 480 0.60 7.37 9.55
N ASP A 481 -0.05 6.20 9.62
CA ASP A 481 -0.68 5.52 8.47
C ASP A 481 -1.81 6.36 7.88
N GLU A 482 -2.61 6.97 8.76
CA GLU A 482 -3.71 7.83 8.36
C GLU A 482 -3.17 9.08 7.65
N ASP A 483 -2.17 9.74 8.24
CA ASP A 483 -1.47 10.87 7.62
C ASP A 483 -0.79 10.53 6.28
N ALA A 484 -0.29 9.30 6.12
CA ALA A 484 0.35 8.86 4.89
C ALA A 484 -0.68 8.68 3.77
N VAL A 485 -1.84 8.09 4.08
CA VAL A 485 -2.94 7.96 3.14
C VAL A 485 -3.48 9.33 2.75
N GLU A 486 -3.66 10.24 3.71
CA GLU A 486 -4.10 11.61 3.42
C GLU A 486 -3.13 12.35 2.50
N ARG A 487 -1.83 12.33 2.80
CA ARG A 487 -0.81 12.94 1.92
C ARG A 487 -0.75 12.28 0.54
N ALA A 488 -0.91 10.97 0.45
CA ALA A 488 -0.98 10.28 -0.84
C ALA A 488 -2.18 10.73 -1.67
N LEU A 489 -3.35 10.93 -1.03
CA LEU A 489 -4.55 11.44 -1.71
C LEU A 489 -4.38 12.90 -2.15
N ASP A 490 -3.71 13.72 -1.36
CA ASP A 490 -3.36 15.10 -1.74
C ASP A 490 -2.41 15.16 -2.94
N ASP A 491 -1.39 14.30 -2.97
CA ASP A 491 -0.48 14.17 -4.11
C ASP A 491 -1.22 13.72 -5.39
N LEU A 492 -2.15 12.76 -5.27
CA LEU A 492 -3.01 12.34 -6.38
C LEU A 492 -3.91 13.49 -6.85
N LYS A 493 -4.48 14.26 -5.92
CA LYS A 493 -5.30 15.43 -6.22
C LYS A 493 -4.51 16.51 -6.94
N LEU A 494 -3.29 16.78 -6.50
CA LEU A 494 -2.38 17.71 -7.16
C LEU A 494 -2.00 17.24 -8.57
N ALA A 495 -1.70 15.95 -8.75
CA ALA A 495 -1.40 15.43 -10.09
C ALA A 495 -2.62 15.53 -11.03
N MET A 496 -3.83 15.30 -10.52
CA MET A 496 -5.07 15.44 -11.30
C MET A 496 -5.34 16.88 -11.77
N THR A 497 -4.91 17.91 -11.03
CA THR A 497 -5.11 19.30 -11.47
C THR A 497 -4.27 19.64 -12.70
N TYR A 498 -3.12 18.98 -12.87
CA TYR A 498 -2.25 19.11 -14.05
C TYR A 498 -2.70 18.23 -15.23
N GLY A 499 -3.56 17.23 -15.01
CA GLY A 499 -4.17 16.40 -16.05
C GLY A 499 -3.75 14.93 -16.02
N LYS A 500 -4.29 14.14 -16.96
CA LYS A 500 -4.08 12.69 -17.02
C LYS A 500 -2.60 12.30 -17.11
N GLY A 501 -1.81 12.98 -17.94
CA GLY A 501 -0.39 12.63 -18.13
C GLY A 501 0.43 12.79 -16.87
N ALA A 502 0.12 13.81 -16.06
CA ALA A 502 0.73 14.03 -14.76
C ALA A 502 0.39 12.90 -13.77
N LEU A 503 -0.88 12.50 -13.73
CA LEU A 503 -1.35 11.40 -12.88
C LEU A 503 -0.66 10.08 -13.28
N ASP A 504 -0.68 9.72 -14.56
CA ASP A 504 -0.05 8.48 -15.04
C ASP A 504 1.46 8.49 -14.74
N HIS A 505 2.13 9.63 -14.89
CA HIS A 505 3.55 9.77 -14.52
C HIS A 505 3.80 9.57 -13.02
N LEU A 506 2.94 10.10 -12.16
CA LEU A 506 3.06 9.92 -10.71
C LEU A 506 2.91 8.43 -10.34
N LEU A 507 1.90 7.76 -10.91
CA LEU A 507 1.63 6.34 -10.66
C LEU A 507 2.74 5.43 -11.19
N ASP A 508 3.29 5.71 -12.37
CA ASP A 508 4.41 4.96 -12.95
C ASP A 508 5.69 5.09 -12.12
N ARG A 509 5.91 6.27 -11.53
CA ARG A 509 7.09 6.55 -10.71
C ARG A 509 6.97 6.02 -9.29
N ASN A 510 5.74 5.90 -8.78
CA ASN A 510 5.46 5.46 -7.42
C ASN A 510 6.26 6.22 -6.35
N LYS A 511 6.31 7.56 -6.47
CA LYS A 511 7.10 8.45 -5.60
C LYS A 511 6.28 9.69 -5.22
N PRO A 512 6.40 10.20 -3.97
CA PRO A 512 5.65 11.37 -3.52
C PRO A 512 6.06 12.64 -4.29
N VAL A 513 5.20 13.64 -4.27
CA VAL A 513 5.49 14.97 -4.83
C VAL A 513 6.42 15.73 -3.88
N HIS A 514 7.42 16.41 -4.45
CA HIS A 514 8.39 17.17 -3.68
C HIS A 514 7.75 18.41 -3.06
N GLN A 515 7.85 18.54 -1.75
CA GLN A 515 7.49 19.77 -1.05
C GLN A 515 8.68 20.74 -1.04
N ASP A 516 8.47 21.95 -1.55
CA ASP A 516 9.55 22.92 -1.69
C ASP A 516 10.02 23.48 -0.34
N GLY A 517 11.23 23.11 0.06
CA GLY A 517 11.89 23.69 1.23
C GLY A 517 12.27 25.17 1.05
N PHE A 518 12.63 25.82 2.17
CA PHE A 518 13.03 27.24 2.21
C PHE A 518 14.10 27.60 1.17
N ALA A 519 15.12 26.74 1.00
CA ALA A 519 16.22 26.97 0.06
C ALA A 519 15.76 26.94 -1.41
N VAL A 520 14.81 26.06 -1.77
CA VAL A 520 14.25 25.98 -3.12
C VAL A 520 13.40 27.20 -3.42
N ASN A 521 12.55 27.61 -2.46
CA ASN A 521 11.69 28.79 -2.61
C ASN A 521 12.49 30.09 -2.83
N LEU A 522 13.67 30.21 -2.23
CA LEU A 522 14.55 31.37 -2.43
C LEU A 522 15.20 31.36 -3.83
N ALA A 523 15.46 30.18 -4.40
CA ALA A 523 16.05 30.02 -5.73
C ALA A 523 15.02 30.08 -6.88
N LYS A 524 13.76 29.69 -6.64
CA LYS A 524 12.66 29.64 -7.62
C LYS A 524 12.50 30.88 -8.51
N PRO A 525 12.47 32.13 -7.99
CA PRO A 525 12.24 33.31 -8.82
C PRO A 525 13.43 33.66 -9.72
N MET A 526 14.64 33.26 -9.34
CA MET A 526 15.86 33.56 -10.07
C MET A 526 16.23 32.47 -11.07
N PHE A 527 15.75 31.24 -10.88
CA PHE A 527 16.01 30.08 -11.74
C PHE A 527 15.73 30.29 -13.24
N PRO A 528 14.58 30.84 -13.68
CA PRO A 528 14.32 31.04 -15.12
C PRO A 528 15.25 32.08 -15.75
N LEU A 529 15.74 33.05 -14.97
CA LEU A 529 16.57 34.16 -15.44
C LEU A 529 18.00 33.72 -15.83
N PHE A 530 18.48 32.62 -15.27
CA PHE A 530 19.85 32.09 -15.49
C PHE A 530 19.89 30.85 -16.41
N GLY A 531 18.82 30.55 -17.14
CA GLY A 531 18.77 29.42 -18.09
C GLY A 531 18.06 28.17 -17.58
N GLY A 532 17.19 28.31 -16.57
CA GLY A 532 16.42 27.21 -16.01
C GLY A 532 15.58 26.42 -17.02
N GLY A 533 15.11 27.06 -18.10
CA GLY A 533 14.32 26.41 -19.16
C GLY A 533 15.04 25.30 -19.91
N VAL A 534 16.37 25.35 -20.03
CA VAL A 534 17.17 24.28 -20.66
C VAL A 534 17.34 23.10 -19.71
N LEU A 535 17.46 23.39 -18.41
CA LEU A 535 17.56 22.37 -17.35
C LEU A 535 16.22 21.65 -17.13
N THR A 536 15.10 22.34 -17.29
CA THR A 536 13.77 21.71 -17.22
C THR A 536 13.55 20.77 -18.41
N ASP A 537 13.89 21.19 -19.64
CA ASP A 537 13.79 20.32 -20.82
C ASP A 537 14.71 19.08 -20.74
N LEU A 538 15.95 19.28 -20.27
CA LEU A 538 16.91 18.18 -20.08
C LEU A 538 16.44 17.18 -18.99
N SER A 539 15.81 17.69 -17.94
CA SER A 539 15.19 16.90 -16.87
C SER A 539 14.15 15.91 -17.42
N HIS A 540 13.39 16.33 -18.42
CA HIS A 540 12.33 15.52 -19.05
C HIS A 540 12.91 14.43 -19.93
N LYS A 541 13.91 14.76 -20.76
CA LYS A 541 14.44 13.83 -21.77
C LYS A 541 15.44 12.82 -21.20
N HIS A 542 16.29 13.25 -20.26
CA HIS A 542 17.36 12.42 -19.70
C HIS A 542 17.55 12.69 -18.20
N ARG A 543 16.70 12.08 -17.37
CA ARG A 543 16.73 12.21 -15.89
C ARG A 543 18.11 11.95 -15.29
N ASP A 544 18.78 10.87 -15.64
CA ASP A 544 20.07 10.50 -15.04
C ASP A 544 21.18 11.51 -15.34
N LEU A 545 21.14 12.09 -16.55
CA LEU A 545 22.01 13.19 -16.92
C LEU A 545 21.66 14.45 -16.13
N SER A 546 20.37 14.75 -15.95
CA SER A 546 19.94 15.91 -15.17
C SER A 546 20.28 15.79 -13.68
N ILE A 547 20.18 14.58 -13.10
CA ILE A 547 20.64 14.30 -11.73
C ILE A 547 22.15 14.53 -11.63
N SER A 548 22.93 13.98 -12.57
CA SER A 548 24.38 14.13 -12.60
C SER A 548 24.79 15.59 -12.74
N LEU A 549 24.08 16.34 -13.59
CA LEU A 549 24.29 17.77 -13.79
C LEU A 549 23.93 18.58 -12.55
N LYS A 550 22.82 18.26 -11.86
CA LYS A 550 22.43 18.88 -10.58
C LYS A 550 23.54 18.71 -9.54
N ILE A 551 24.05 17.50 -9.37
CA ILE A 551 25.17 17.23 -8.45
C ILE A 551 26.41 18.03 -8.85
N LEU A 552 26.77 18.04 -10.15
CA LEU A 552 27.95 18.75 -10.64
C LEU A 552 27.85 20.27 -10.43
N LEU A 553 26.66 20.85 -10.63
CA LEU A 553 26.39 22.27 -10.37
C LEU A 553 26.53 22.60 -8.88
N LEU A 554 25.98 21.76 -7.99
CA LEU A 554 26.13 21.92 -6.55
C LEU A 554 27.61 21.82 -6.11
N ILE A 555 28.35 20.81 -6.61
CA ILE A 555 29.79 20.67 -6.35
C ILE A 555 30.56 21.89 -6.87
N SER A 556 30.23 22.41 -8.05
CA SER A 556 30.89 23.58 -8.60
C SER A 556 30.57 24.85 -7.78
N SER A 557 29.34 25.00 -7.31
CA SER A 557 28.92 26.13 -6.46
C SER A 557 29.71 26.17 -5.15
N PHE A 558 29.72 25.08 -4.39
CA PHE A 558 30.48 24.99 -3.14
C PHE A 558 31.98 25.11 -3.37
N PHE A 559 32.49 24.64 -4.51
CA PHE A 559 33.90 24.78 -4.86
C PHE A 559 34.27 26.25 -5.09
N CYS A 560 33.47 27.00 -5.85
CA CYS A 560 33.64 28.44 -6.05
C CYS A 560 33.51 29.22 -4.75
N LEU A 561 32.60 28.83 -3.85
CA LEU A 561 32.44 29.43 -2.52
C LEU A 561 33.70 29.20 -1.66
N LEU A 562 34.27 28.00 -1.66
CA LEU A 562 35.53 27.71 -0.97
C LEU A 562 36.71 28.48 -1.59
N LEU A 563 36.72 28.69 -2.91
CA LEU A 563 37.70 29.56 -3.58
C LEU A 563 37.59 31.01 -3.11
N PHE A 564 36.37 31.53 -3.02
CA PHE A 564 36.07 32.87 -2.50
C PHE A 564 36.61 33.02 -1.08
N ILE A 565 36.16 32.19 -0.14
CA ILE A 565 36.60 32.20 1.27
C ILE A 565 38.13 32.16 1.36
N SER A 566 38.77 31.29 0.59
CA SER A 566 40.23 31.14 0.64
C SER A 566 41.03 32.34 0.09
N LYS A 567 40.42 33.15 -0.77
CA LYS A 567 41.05 34.35 -1.36
C LYS A 567 40.70 35.62 -0.60
N THR A 568 39.56 35.65 0.10
CA THR A 568 39.08 36.80 0.86
C THR A 568 39.55 36.80 2.31
N LEU A 569 39.66 35.64 2.97
CA LEU A 569 40.20 35.60 4.33
C LEU A 569 41.68 36.00 4.35
N PRO A 570 42.09 36.92 5.24
CA PRO A 570 43.49 37.27 5.42
C PRO A 570 44.25 36.03 5.88
N LYS A 571 45.40 35.78 5.25
CA LYS A 571 46.28 34.68 5.67
C LYS A 571 46.80 35.00 7.07
N PRO A 572 46.67 34.09 8.05
CA PRO A 572 47.25 34.31 9.36
C PRO A 572 48.77 34.49 9.21
N SER A 573 49.34 35.49 9.88
CA SER A 573 50.76 35.86 9.81
C SER A 573 51.73 34.72 10.13
N PHE A 574 51.25 33.66 10.78
CA PHE A 574 51.98 32.44 11.12
C PHE A 574 52.10 31.41 9.98
N GLN A 575 51.33 31.52 8.89
CA GLN A 575 51.44 30.63 7.72
C GLN A 575 52.40 31.21 6.68
N ARG A 576 53.67 30.77 6.71
CA ARG A 576 54.72 31.24 5.78
C ARG A 576 54.83 30.40 4.50
N SER A 577 54.50 29.10 4.51
CA SER A 577 54.66 28.21 3.34
C SER A 577 53.33 27.71 2.76
N GLN A 578 53.30 27.46 1.44
CA GLN A 578 52.14 26.91 0.73
C GLN A 578 52.33 25.42 0.46
N SER A 579 51.29 24.61 0.68
CA SER A 579 51.24 23.25 0.17
C SER A 579 51.20 23.24 -1.37
N HIS A 580 51.56 22.09 -1.96
CA HIS A 580 51.50 21.88 -3.40
C HIS A 580 50.14 22.27 -3.98
N TYR A 581 50.15 22.80 -5.20
CA TYR A 581 48.97 23.29 -5.89
C TYR A 581 47.90 22.19 -6.02
N SER A 582 48.27 21.00 -6.50
CA SER A 582 47.36 19.86 -6.68
C SER A 582 46.62 19.49 -5.40
N LEU A 583 47.34 19.40 -4.28
CA LEU A 583 46.78 19.00 -2.99
C LEU A 583 45.80 20.02 -2.41
N ARG A 584 46.00 21.32 -2.71
CA ARG A 584 45.04 22.37 -2.33
C ARG A 584 43.74 22.27 -3.12
N TRP A 585 43.82 21.90 -4.39
CA TRP A 585 42.65 21.72 -5.25
C TRP A 585 41.87 20.46 -4.88
N THR A 586 42.55 19.33 -4.68
CA THR A 586 41.90 18.07 -4.27
C THR A 586 41.20 18.21 -2.92
N ARG A 587 41.81 18.88 -1.94
CA ARG A 587 41.19 19.18 -0.63
C ARG A 587 39.91 20.02 -0.76
N ARG A 588 39.91 21.00 -1.66
CA ARG A 588 38.73 21.87 -1.90
C ARG A 588 37.63 21.11 -2.63
N LEU A 589 38.00 20.26 -3.59
CA LEU A 589 37.07 19.41 -4.32
C LEU A 589 36.41 18.39 -3.38
N SER A 590 37.19 17.73 -2.50
CA SER A 590 36.65 16.76 -1.54
C SER A 590 35.71 17.43 -0.53
N ALA A 591 36.07 18.60 0.01
CA ALA A 591 35.20 19.36 0.90
C ALA A 591 33.92 19.82 0.19
N SER A 592 34.04 20.28 -1.06
CA SER A 592 32.88 20.66 -1.87
C SER A 592 31.93 19.50 -2.12
N THR A 593 32.47 18.31 -2.42
CA THR A 593 31.69 17.08 -2.64
C THR A 593 30.93 16.69 -1.37
N LEU A 594 31.55 16.81 -0.20
CA LEU A 594 30.89 16.57 1.08
C LEU A 594 29.73 17.57 1.32
N PHE A 595 29.96 18.87 1.13
CA PHE A 595 28.90 19.88 1.30
C PHE A 595 27.76 19.72 0.29
N ALA A 596 28.06 19.35 -0.95
CA ALA A 596 27.05 19.05 -1.97
C ALA A 596 26.21 17.83 -1.56
N LEU A 597 26.83 16.74 -1.09
CA LEU A 597 26.11 15.57 -0.60
C LEU A 597 25.22 15.89 0.61
N LEU A 598 25.75 16.61 1.60
CA LEU A 598 24.96 17.05 2.75
C LEU A 598 23.79 17.95 2.34
N SER A 599 23.98 18.78 1.31
CA SER A 599 22.92 19.64 0.78
C SER A 599 21.83 18.82 0.09
N VAL A 600 22.19 17.78 -0.67
CA VAL A 600 21.21 16.86 -1.27
C VAL A 600 20.41 16.13 -0.18
N LEU A 601 21.08 15.64 0.87
CA LEU A 601 20.42 14.98 2.00
C LEU A 601 19.51 15.93 2.79
N ALA A 602 19.89 17.20 2.93
CA ALA A 602 19.05 18.23 3.54
C ALA A 602 17.85 18.60 2.66
N LEU A 603 17.98 18.49 1.33
CA LEU A 603 16.90 18.75 0.37
C LEU A 603 15.91 17.57 0.31
N GLU A 604 16.41 16.34 0.45
CA GLU A 604 15.63 15.11 0.36
C GLU A 604 15.88 14.21 1.58
N PRO A 605 15.32 14.56 2.76
CA PRO A 605 15.45 13.74 3.96
C PRO A 605 14.83 12.34 3.81
N SER A 606 13.92 12.17 2.85
CA SER A 606 13.31 10.88 2.48
C SER A 606 14.34 9.85 1.98
N LEU A 607 15.52 10.25 1.51
CA LEU A 607 16.58 9.33 1.10
C LEU A 607 17.17 8.51 2.25
N LEU A 608 17.04 8.99 3.49
CA LEU A 608 17.51 8.31 4.69
C LEU A 608 16.44 7.40 5.30
N GLN A 609 15.28 7.28 4.66
CA GLN A 609 14.15 6.52 5.18
C GLN A 609 14.05 5.17 4.48
N THR A 610 13.77 4.14 5.26
CA THR A 610 13.59 2.79 4.71
C THR A 610 12.14 2.65 4.25
N PRO A 611 11.88 2.15 3.02
CA PRO A 611 10.53 1.81 2.62
C PRO A 611 9.97 0.75 3.57
N ARG A 612 8.65 0.77 3.78
CA ARG A 612 7.95 -0.24 4.58
C ARG A 612 8.32 -1.65 4.13
N GLY A 613 8.61 -2.53 5.09
CA GLY A 613 8.30 -3.94 4.88
C GLY A 613 6.78 -4.03 4.85
N GLN A 614 6.22 -4.74 3.88
CA GLN A 614 4.77 -4.96 3.76
C GLN A 614 4.24 -5.51 5.08
N VAL A 615 3.71 -4.66 5.94
CA VAL A 615 2.86 -5.11 7.01
C VAL A 615 1.53 -5.34 6.32
N SER A 616 1.10 -6.60 6.25
CA SER A 616 -0.22 -7.00 5.74
C SER A 616 -1.30 -6.36 6.61
N VAL A 617 -1.61 -5.09 6.37
CA VAL A 617 -2.69 -4.38 7.04
C VAL A 617 -3.97 -4.67 6.28
N ALA A 618 -4.48 -5.89 6.45
CA ALA A 618 -5.82 -6.26 6.03
C ALA A 618 -6.50 -7.10 7.11
N GLY A 619 -7.22 -6.41 8.00
CA GLY A 619 -8.32 -7.04 8.73
C GLY A 619 -9.33 -7.58 7.72
N PHE A 620 -9.47 -8.91 7.67
CA PHE A 620 -10.12 -9.72 6.62
C PHE A 620 -9.28 -9.99 5.37
N ASP A 621 -8.06 -10.51 5.56
CA ASP A 621 -7.40 -11.28 4.51
C ASP A 621 -8.17 -12.57 4.21
N PHE A 622 -8.69 -12.66 2.98
CA PHE A 622 -8.95 -13.95 2.38
C PHE A 622 -7.61 -14.67 2.26
N ALA A 623 -7.44 -15.71 3.08
CA ALA A 623 -6.25 -16.53 3.25
C ALA A 623 -5.56 -17.00 1.95
N LEU A 624 -6.19 -16.88 0.78
CA LEU A 624 -5.62 -17.25 -0.51
C LEU A 624 -4.57 -16.24 -1.04
N ALA A 625 -4.76 -14.94 -0.82
CA ALA A 625 -3.80 -13.93 -1.27
C ALA A 625 -2.51 -13.98 -0.44
N ASN A 626 -2.65 -14.12 0.88
CA ASN A 626 -1.53 -14.34 1.78
C ASN A 626 -0.85 -15.69 1.55
N LEU A 627 -1.56 -16.78 1.24
CA LEU A 627 -0.93 -18.07 0.94
C LEU A 627 -0.12 -18.06 -0.37
N LEU A 628 -0.55 -17.28 -1.38
CA LEU A 628 0.20 -17.13 -2.64
C LEU A 628 1.36 -16.14 -2.51
N ALA A 629 1.24 -15.12 -1.66
CA ALA A 629 2.34 -14.22 -1.31
C ALA A 629 3.40 -14.96 -0.48
N TYR A 630 3.00 -15.71 0.56
CA TYR A 630 3.93 -16.49 1.41
C TYR A 630 4.67 -17.58 0.63
N ALA A 631 4.01 -18.24 -0.33
CA ALA A 631 4.64 -19.25 -1.18
C ALA A 631 5.70 -18.66 -2.14
N ASN A 632 5.69 -17.35 -2.36
CA ASN A 632 6.69 -16.61 -3.14
C ASN A 632 7.70 -15.83 -2.26
N GLU A 633 7.49 -15.75 -0.95
CA GLU A 633 8.30 -14.94 -0.03
C GLU A 633 9.55 -15.66 0.50
N GLU A 634 9.65 -16.99 0.39
CA GLU A 634 10.88 -17.73 0.74
C GLU A 634 12.10 -17.36 -0.13
N SER A 635 11.93 -16.56 -1.20
CA SER A 635 13.03 -16.06 -2.04
C SER A 635 13.49 -14.62 -1.76
N MET A 636 12.99 -13.95 -0.71
CA MET A 636 13.29 -12.53 -0.42
C MET A 636 14.05 -12.30 0.90
N ALA A 637 14.71 -13.32 1.45
CA ALA A 637 15.58 -13.16 2.62
C ALA A 637 17.02 -12.72 2.27
N ASP A 638 17.41 -12.76 0.99
CA ASP A 638 18.76 -12.41 0.53
C ASP A 638 18.69 -11.29 -0.52
N GLN A 639 18.84 -10.05 -0.06
CA GLN A 639 19.35 -8.86 -0.77
C GLN A 639 18.64 -7.63 -0.21
N ASN A 640 19.29 -6.92 0.73
CA ASN A 640 19.23 -5.47 0.84
C ASN A 640 20.18 -5.02 1.95
N LEU A 641 21.44 -4.78 1.58
CA LEU A 641 22.12 -3.63 2.20
C LEU A 641 21.23 -2.44 1.87
N THR A 642 20.47 -1.93 2.84
CA THR A 642 19.50 -0.87 2.56
C THR A 642 20.25 0.33 1.99
N ILE A 643 19.67 0.98 0.97
CA ILE A 643 20.24 2.17 0.31
C ILE A 643 20.68 3.21 1.35
N VAL A 644 19.93 3.30 2.46
CA VAL A 644 20.24 4.12 3.63
C VAL A 644 21.61 3.81 4.24
N THR A 645 21.95 2.54 4.49
CA THR A 645 23.26 2.16 5.04
C THR A 645 24.40 2.54 4.10
N ALA A 646 24.22 2.37 2.79
CA ALA A 646 25.22 2.76 1.79
C ALA A 646 25.43 4.29 1.74
N ILE A 647 24.35 5.08 1.81
CA ILE A 647 24.41 6.55 1.85
C ILE A 647 25.13 7.02 3.13
N VAL A 648 24.74 6.51 4.30
CA VAL A 648 25.35 6.88 5.59
C VAL A 648 26.84 6.52 5.61
N ALA A 649 27.20 5.31 5.18
CA ALA A 649 28.60 4.91 5.07
C ALA A 649 29.39 5.79 4.07
N GLY A 650 28.76 6.17 2.95
CA GLY A 650 29.35 7.07 1.95
C GLY A 650 29.63 8.48 2.49
N VAL A 651 28.73 9.05 3.30
CA VAL A 651 28.94 10.35 3.97
C VAL A 651 30.14 10.26 4.92
N PHE A 652 30.20 9.23 5.76
CA PHE A 652 31.31 9.04 6.68
C PHE A 652 32.64 8.83 5.95
N LEU A 653 32.65 8.07 4.86
CA LEU A 653 33.83 7.90 4.02
C LEU A 653 34.34 9.25 3.47
N LEU A 654 33.45 10.11 2.97
CA LEU A 654 33.83 11.44 2.47
C LEU A 654 34.39 12.34 3.56
N VAL A 655 33.82 12.31 4.78
CA VAL A 655 34.37 13.03 5.94
C VAL A 655 35.80 12.58 6.21
N GLN A 656 36.06 11.27 6.22
CA GLN A 656 37.39 10.70 6.44
C GLN A 656 38.39 11.11 5.33
N ILE A 657 37.96 11.12 4.06
CA ILE A 657 38.77 11.60 2.94
C ILE A 657 39.13 13.09 3.11
N VAL A 658 38.20 13.93 3.54
CA VAL A 658 38.46 15.35 3.80
C VAL A 658 39.49 15.53 4.91
N ILE A 659 39.35 14.80 6.03
CA ILE A 659 40.31 14.83 7.15
C ILE A 659 41.70 14.36 6.68
N PHE A 660 41.76 13.26 5.93
CA PHE A 660 43.00 12.72 5.37
C PHE A 660 43.70 13.75 4.45
N MET A 661 42.95 14.42 3.56
CA MET A 661 43.49 15.47 2.69
C MET A 661 43.97 16.70 3.47
N ILE A 662 43.29 17.07 4.57
CA ILE A 662 43.76 18.13 5.48
C ILE A 662 45.12 17.74 6.09
N CYS A 663 45.24 16.51 6.58
CA CYS A 663 46.46 16.00 7.20
C CYS A 663 47.64 15.99 6.22
N ILE A 664 47.47 15.44 5.01
CA ILE A 664 48.53 15.46 3.98
C ILE A 664 48.88 16.91 3.61
N SER A 665 47.89 17.79 3.50
CA SER A 665 48.16 19.21 3.21
C SER A 665 48.97 19.89 4.31
N ARG A 666 48.80 19.50 5.57
CA ARG A 666 49.61 20.00 6.69
C ARG A 666 51.02 19.44 6.68
N VAL A 667 51.18 18.13 6.47
CA VAL A 667 52.50 17.52 6.31
C VAL A 667 53.27 18.16 5.13
N SER A 668 52.60 18.42 4.01
CA SER A 668 53.21 19.11 2.86
C SER A 668 53.60 20.56 3.16
N GLN A 669 52.86 21.28 4.01
CA GLN A 669 53.25 22.63 4.44
C GLN A 669 54.52 22.58 5.28
N ILE A 670 54.59 21.70 6.28
CA ILE A 670 55.77 21.51 7.13
C ILE A 670 57.00 21.09 6.31
N LYS A 671 56.80 20.25 5.28
CA LYS A 671 57.87 19.86 4.35
C LYS A 671 58.44 21.04 3.57
N ASN A 672 57.58 21.93 3.08
CA ASN A 672 57.93 23.09 2.26
C ASN A 672 58.40 24.30 3.07
N GLU A 673 58.47 24.23 4.40
CA GLU A 673 59.04 25.31 5.22
C GLU A 673 60.58 25.21 5.23
N GLU A 674 61.27 26.33 5.08
CA GLU A 674 62.74 26.40 5.19
C GLU A 674 63.15 26.55 6.67
N LEU A 675 63.05 25.46 7.42
CA LEU A 675 63.38 25.39 8.86
C LEU A 675 64.40 24.28 9.15
N LYS A 676 65.20 24.45 10.21
CA LYS A 676 66.14 23.42 10.73
C LYS A 676 65.39 22.12 11.03
N ALA A 677 66.04 20.97 10.84
CA ALA A 677 65.39 19.66 10.94
C ALA A 677 64.72 19.42 12.31
N GLY A 678 65.35 19.88 13.40
CA GLY A 678 64.78 19.78 14.75
C GLY A 678 63.48 20.57 14.99
N LEU A 679 63.33 21.75 14.37
CA LEU A 679 62.11 22.56 14.47
C LEU A 679 60.96 21.94 13.66
N LYS A 680 61.26 21.31 12.52
CA LYS A 680 60.27 20.54 11.75
C LYS A 680 59.75 19.32 12.50
N LEU A 681 60.63 18.67 13.27
CA LEU A 681 60.24 17.53 14.11
C LEU A 681 59.25 17.98 15.20
N GLY A 682 59.54 19.08 15.90
CA GLY A 682 58.64 19.64 16.92
C GLY A 682 57.29 20.12 16.37
N LEU A 683 57.26 20.68 15.15
CA LEU A 683 56.00 21.04 14.48
C LEU A 683 55.19 19.80 14.08
N LEU A 684 55.85 18.72 13.69
CA LEU A 684 55.19 17.46 13.35
C LEU A 684 54.60 16.79 14.59
N ASP A 685 55.31 16.81 15.72
CA ASP A 685 54.82 16.29 17.00
C ASP A 685 53.64 17.13 17.53
N ASN A 686 53.62 18.45 17.32
CA ASN A 686 52.49 19.31 17.72
C ASN A 686 51.19 19.04 16.93
N GLU A 687 51.31 18.53 15.70
CA GLU A 687 50.17 18.19 14.83
C GLU A 687 49.71 16.73 15.02
N GLU A 688 50.26 15.98 15.98
CA GLU A 688 49.92 14.57 16.22
C GLU A 688 48.44 14.38 16.55
N ASN A 689 47.86 15.27 17.36
CA ASN A 689 46.42 15.29 17.65
C ASN A 689 45.55 15.54 16.39
N LEU A 690 46.05 16.32 15.42
CA LEU A 690 45.37 16.52 14.14
C LEU A 690 45.42 15.25 13.28
N PHE A 691 46.54 14.52 13.32
CA PHE A 691 46.67 13.26 12.60
C PHE A 691 45.78 12.16 13.17
N ASP A 692 45.41 12.23 14.46
CA ASP A 692 44.44 11.34 15.10
C ASP A 692 42.97 11.80 14.97
N LEU A 693 42.71 12.95 14.33
CA LEU A 693 41.36 13.48 14.16
C LEU A 693 40.39 12.50 13.46
N GLY A 694 40.89 11.73 12.49
CA GLY A 694 40.06 10.74 11.79
C GLY A 694 39.52 9.64 12.73
N LEU A 695 40.31 9.25 13.74
CA LEU A 695 39.92 8.30 14.77
C LEU A 695 38.86 8.90 15.71
N TYR A 696 39.07 10.14 16.17
CA TYR A 696 38.11 10.82 17.05
C TYR A 696 36.76 11.05 16.38
N VAL A 697 36.75 11.43 15.10
CA VAL A 697 35.50 11.59 14.35
C VAL A 697 34.82 10.24 14.10
N GLY A 698 35.59 9.18 13.82
CA GLY A 698 35.05 7.83 13.64
C GLY A 698 34.44 7.24 14.92
N LEU A 699 35.02 7.52 16.09
CA LEU A 699 34.49 7.10 17.41
C LEU A 699 33.33 7.98 17.86
N GLY A 700 33.42 9.30 17.64
CA GLY A 700 32.30 10.22 17.89
C GLY A 700 31.06 9.85 17.07
N GLY A 701 31.25 9.43 15.81
CA GLY A 701 30.18 8.96 14.94
C GLY A 701 29.44 7.74 15.49
N THR A 702 30.15 6.73 16.00
CA THR A 702 29.50 5.55 16.60
C THR A 702 28.78 5.86 17.89
N VAL A 703 29.36 6.69 18.75
CA VAL A 703 28.69 7.14 19.98
C VAL A 703 27.42 7.92 19.66
N LEU A 704 27.47 8.85 18.69
CA LEU A 704 26.31 9.62 18.26
C LEU A 704 25.22 8.71 17.68
N SER A 705 25.59 7.73 16.84
CA SER A 705 24.64 6.75 16.28
C SER A 705 24.02 5.85 17.35
N LEU A 706 24.78 5.45 18.37
CA LEU A 706 24.26 4.70 19.52
C LEU A 706 23.26 5.53 20.33
N ILE A 707 23.54 6.81 20.57
CA ILE A 707 22.63 7.72 21.26
C ILE A 707 21.34 7.92 20.44
N LEU A 708 21.46 8.15 19.14
CA LEU A 708 20.33 8.28 18.22
C LEU A 708 19.45 7.01 18.23
N LEU A 709 20.05 5.82 18.25
CA LEU A 709 19.30 4.57 18.38
C LEU A 709 18.55 4.49 19.72
N LEU A 710 19.23 4.78 20.82
CA LEU A 710 18.66 4.65 22.17
C LEU A 710 17.57 5.68 22.50
N VAL A 711 17.62 6.86 21.88
CA VAL A 711 16.69 7.98 22.16
C VAL A 711 15.59 8.11 21.10
N LEU A 712 15.88 7.80 19.82
CA LEU A 712 14.97 8.00 18.69
C LEU A 712 14.48 6.70 18.02
N ASP A 713 14.77 5.52 18.58
CA ASP A 713 14.33 4.19 18.08
C ASP A 713 14.60 3.96 16.57
N VAL A 714 15.70 4.52 16.06
CA VAL A 714 16.10 4.39 14.65
C VAL A 714 16.60 2.96 14.37
N LYS A 715 16.13 2.35 13.27
CA LYS A 715 16.41 0.94 12.87
C LYS A 715 17.90 0.56 12.90
N GLN A 716 18.15 -0.74 13.14
CA GLN A 716 19.49 -1.37 13.23
C GLN A 716 20.41 -1.13 12.02
N ASP A 717 19.87 -0.83 10.84
CA ASP A 717 20.61 -0.58 9.60
C ASP A 717 21.58 0.63 9.68
N ALA A 718 21.26 1.63 10.50
CA ALA A 718 22.12 2.79 10.73
C ALA A 718 23.39 2.42 11.54
N LEU A 719 23.32 1.35 12.34
CA LEU A 719 24.41 0.87 13.18
C LEU A 719 25.58 0.33 12.35
N ILE A 720 25.28 -0.38 11.26
CA ILE A 720 26.28 -0.91 10.32
C ILE A 720 27.05 0.25 9.65
N GLY A 721 26.34 1.33 9.28
CA GLY A 721 26.93 2.56 8.75
C GLY A 721 27.86 3.28 9.74
N ALA A 722 27.56 3.20 11.03
CA ALA A 722 28.39 3.80 12.08
C ALA A 722 29.68 2.99 12.33
N TYR A 723 29.58 1.65 12.42
CA TYR A 723 30.77 0.80 12.59
C TYR A 723 31.74 0.89 11.41
N THR A 724 31.20 1.00 10.19
CA THR A 724 32.03 1.23 8.99
C THR A 724 32.78 2.56 9.04
N SER A 725 32.20 3.62 9.62
CA SER A 725 32.88 4.90 9.85
C SER A 725 34.13 4.78 10.72
N THR A 726 34.06 4.04 11.83
CA THR A 726 35.23 3.83 12.71
C THR A 726 36.32 3.03 12.02
N LEU A 727 35.93 2.00 11.26
CA LEU A 727 36.87 1.21 10.46
C LEU A 727 37.61 2.10 9.44
N PHE A 728 36.91 2.97 8.71
CA PHE A 728 37.54 3.92 7.80
C PHE A 728 38.50 4.88 8.55
N GLY A 729 38.09 5.41 9.69
CA GLY A 729 38.94 6.28 10.52
C GLY A 729 40.26 5.62 10.91
N ILE A 730 40.21 4.37 11.40
CA ILE A 730 41.41 3.59 11.75
C ILE A 730 42.30 3.39 10.52
N LEU A 731 41.71 3.01 9.38
CA LEU A 731 42.45 2.70 8.16
C LEU A 731 43.15 3.93 7.58
N PHE A 732 42.48 5.09 7.49
CA PHE A 732 43.07 6.32 6.97
C PHE A 732 44.15 6.90 7.89
N VAL A 733 43.97 6.84 9.22
CA VAL A 733 45.00 7.26 10.18
C VAL A 733 46.21 6.35 10.12
N ALA A 734 46.01 5.02 10.04
CA ALA A 734 47.10 4.07 9.88
C ALA A 734 47.86 4.30 8.57
N ALA A 735 47.16 4.49 7.45
CA ALA A 735 47.77 4.80 6.16
C ALA A 735 48.60 6.11 6.22
N LEU A 736 48.05 7.17 6.81
CA LEU A 736 48.75 8.44 7.00
C LEU A 736 50.02 8.27 7.84
N LYS A 737 49.91 7.65 9.02
CA LYS A 737 51.02 7.52 9.97
C LYS A 737 52.13 6.60 9.43
N ILE A 738 51.76 5.45 8.86
CA ILE A 738 52.73 4.44 8.38
C ILE A 738 53.40 4.87 7.08
N VAL A 739 52.62 5.34 6.09
CA VAL A 739 53.13 5.56 4.72
C VAL A 739 53.73 6.95 4.55
N ILE A 740 53.22 7.97 5.26
CA ILE A 740 53.62 9.37 5.02
C ILE A 740 54.43 9.91 6.20
N VAL A 741 53.89 9.85 7.43
CA VAL A 741 54.50 10.51 8.59
C VAL A 741 55.76 9.79 9.05
N ARG A 742 55.74 8.46 9.19
CA ARG A 742 56.89 7.66 9.65
C ARG A 742 58.15 7.80 8.78
N PRO A 743 58.11 7.63 7.44
CA PRO A 743 59.31 7.80 6.62
C PRO A 743 59.81 9.25 6.64
N TYR A 744 58.89 10.22 6.69
CA TYR A 744 59.27 11.62 6.79
C TYR A 744 59.94 11.97 8.13
N ARG A 745 59.43 11.44 9.24
CA ARG A 745 60.03 11.55 10.58
C ARG A 745 61.42 10.92 10.62
N ASN A 746 61.58 9.72 10.07
CA ASN A 746 62.88 9.04 9.98
C ASN A 746 63.90 9.85 9.17
N HIS A 747 63.50 10.40 8.02
CA HIS A 747 64.36 11.26 7.21
C HIS A 747 64.76 12.56 7.94
N LEU A 748 63.86 13.16 8.72
CA LEU A 748 64.19 14.35 9.53
C LEU A 748 65.13 14.02 10.70
N LEU A 749 64.99 12.85 11.34
CA LEU A 749 65.88 12.39 12.41
C LEU A 749 67.31 12.17 11.91
N VAL A 750 67.47 11.57 10.72
CA VAL A 750 68.79 11.42 10.06
C VAL A 750 69.40 12.79 9.76
N LYS A 751 68.64 13.70 9.15
CA LYS A 751 69.11 15.09 8.91
C LYS A 751 69.45 15.86 10.18
N GLN A 752 68.71 15.65 11.26
CA GLN A 752 68.99 16.26 12.55
C GLN A 752 70.28 15.70 13.17
N SER A 753 70.59 14.41 12.95
CA SER A 753 71.84 13.81 13.40
C SER A 753 73.05 14.31 12.59
N GLU A 754 72.88 14.55 11.29
CA GLU A 754 73.87 15.18 10.42
C GLU A 754 74.10 16.66 10.81
N GLU A 755 73.04 17.42 11.10
CA GLU A 755 73.11 18.82 11.58
C GLU A 755 73.72 18.97 12.98
N LYS A 756 73.75 17.91 13.80
CA LYS A 756 74.39 17.90 15.13
C LYS A 756 75.82 17.38 15.11
N GLY A 757 76.23 16.71 14.03
CA GLY A 757 77.58 16.15 13.84
C GLY A 757 78.53 17.05 13.04
N ALA A 758 78.03 18.13 12.45
CA ALA A 758 78.78 19.26 11.90
C ALA A 758 78.77 20.42 12.90
#